data_AF-A0A924ZKK9-F1
#
_entry.id   AF-A0A924ZKK9-F1
#
_cell.length_a   1.000
_cell.length_b   1.000
_cell.length_c   1.000
_cell.angle_alpha   90.00
_cell.angle_beta   90.00
_cell.angle_gamma   90.00
#
_symmetry.space_group_name_H-M   'P 1'
#
loop_
_entity.id
_entity.type
_entity.pdbx_description
1 polymer ?
#
loop_
_entity_poly.entity_id
_entity_poly.type
_entity_poly.pdbx_seq_one_letter_code
_entity_poly.pdbx_strand_id
1 'polypeptide(L)'
;MSKENKILVCVITLVISISGLTNAQTAKQNKKAAKKATPISQKSEVLPMDANVRIGKLANGFTYYIRKNLEPKDRAQLYLANKIGSIVENDDQQGLAHFVEHMSFNGTKNFPKNELVSYLQKAGVRFGADLNAYTSFDETVYQLPIPTDDPELFKNGLQIMRDWAQDATLDLTEINKERGVVLEEKRLGKGAQQRMQDKYLPMLFNNSRYSNRLPIGTEEVLKNFKPETIRQFYTDWYRPDLQALIVVGDIDVNQVEQMIKTQFSTLKLPAKPRPRIQYNIPLLNKNQFSVVYDKEFPVTVAQILIKHPEVVVKNTSDLRNNMIRSLYNQMTSARFSELTKQADPPFLQGGASIGGFLAGLDAATTFVVAKPGELEKGFKTVLTETERIKRFGFAQTELDRAKTAFMTSQESAFKEMDKTTSESFVNEYLQHFLTGEASPGIQYEYEFYKNNITGVSLAEINDIAKKYLTDVNRDVIIMGPEKDKDALPNETTVNNWIKSVTADDITAYNDQVSDKPLLAIKPAAGKVISEKKISELNITELTFNNGVKVMLKPTDFKNDEISFSGVSPGGTSLYSDAGYQAAANASSIIKRSGVGGINSIQLSKLLTGKKVIVQPGISERSESIIGFTNPQDLETALQMVYL
;
A
#
# COMPACT_ATOMS: atom_id res chain seq x y z
N MET A 1 2.63 -15.77 -8.26
CA MET A 1 3.42 -15.46 -7.04
C MET A 1 2.68 -16.09 -5.88
N SER A 2 3.35 -16.81 -4.98
CA SER A 2 2.72 -17.32 -3.75
C SER A 2 2.22 -16.16 -2.88
N LYS A 3 1.15 -16.41 -2.11
CA LYS A 3 0.46 -15.36 -1.35
C LYS A 3 1.33 -14.75 -0.26
N GLU A 4 2.19 -15.57 0.35
CA GLU A 4 3.13 -15.22 1.42
C GLU A 4 4.08 -14.07 1.07
N ASN A 5 4.42 -13.89 -0.21
CA ASN A 5 5.35 -12.86 -0.63
C ASN A 5 4.80 -11.43 -0.50
N LYS A 6 3.48 -11.23 -0.30
CA LYS A 6 2.89 -9.88 -0.25
C LYS A 6 3.42 -8.99 0.89
N ILE A 7 3.81 -9.57 2.03
CA ILE A 7 4.22 -8.80 3.23
C ILE A 7 5.71 -8.44 3.22
N LEU A 8 6.56 -9.28 2.60
CA LEU A 8 8.02 -9.06 2.59
C LEU A 8 8.55 -8.47 1.27
N VAL A 9 7.74 -8.51 0.20
CA VAL A 9 8.06 -7.84 -1.06
C VAL A 9 7.68 -6.34 -1.01
N CYS A 10 7.20 -5.80 0.12
CA CYS A 10 6.98 -4.35 0.34
C CYS A 10 8.20 -3.44 0.04
N VAL A 11 9.42 -3.98 -0.05
CA VAL A 11 10.63 -3.21 -0.44
C VAL A 11 10.94 -3.27 -1.95
N ILE A 12 10.19 -4.05 -2.76
CA ILE A 12 10.38 -4.18 -4.22
C ILE A 12 9.05 -4.08 -5.02
N THR A 13 7.91 -4.54 -4.50
CA THR A 13 6.58 -4.20 -5.05
C THR A 13 6.05 -2.90 -4.46
N LEU A 14 6.64 -1.78 -4.88
CA LEU A 14 6.02 -0.45 -4.81
C LEU A 14 5.57 0.05 -6.20
N VAL A 15 5.19 -0.88 -7.08
CA VAL A 15 4.48 -0.68 -8.35
C VAL A 15 3.64 -1.97 -8.50
N ILE A 16 2.31 -1.97 -8.61
CA ILE A 16 1.41 -1.12 -9.41
C ILE A 16 0.17 -0.71 -8.58
N SER A 17 0.02 0.58 -8.27
CA SER A 17 -1.28 1.22 -8.02
C SER A 17 -1.15 2.75 -8.02
N ILE A 18 -1.55 3.37 -9.13
CA ILE A 18 -1.91 4.80 -9.33
C ILE A 18 -1.05 5.84 -8.57
N SER A 19 -0.09 6.42 -9.29
CA SER A 19 0.65 7.61 -8.86
C SER A 19 -0.25 8.85 -8.77
N GLY A 20 -0.72 9.18 -7.56
CA GLY A 20 -1.45 10.41 -7.26
C GLY A 20 -0.53 11.61 -7.00
N LEU A 21 -0.61 12.62 -7.85
CA LEU A 21 0.06 13.94 -7.81
C LEU A 21 -1.08 14.96 -8.12
N THR A 22 -1.23 16.18 -7.56
CA THR A 22 -0.24 17.12 -6.95
C THR A 22 -0.92 18.30 -6.17
N ASN A 23 -0.21 19.40 -5.81
CA ASN A 23 -0.32 20.05 -4.47
C ASN A 23 -1.13 21.36 -4.10
N ALA A 24 -0.83 22.62 -4.55
CA ALA A 24 -0.66 23.88 -3.79
C ALA A 24 -1.30 25.23 -4.28
N GLN A 25 -1.39 26.24 -3.38
CA GLN A 25 -1.16 27.72 -3.54
C GLN A 25 -1.95 28.59 -4.58
N THR A 26 -2.15 29.93 -4.40
CA THR A 26 -1.75 30.92 -3.36
C THR A 26 -2.83 32.01 -3.15
N ALA A 27 -2.82 32.69 -1.99
CA ALA A 27 -3.52 33.97 -1.75
C ALA A 27 -2.60 35.01 -1.08
N LYS A 28 -2.90 36.31 -1.23
CA LYS A 28 -1.97 37.42 -0.97
C LYS A 28 -1.60 37.63 0.51
N GLN A 29 -0.32 37.96 0.75
CA GLN A 29 0.24 38.26 2.06
C GLN A 29 -0.21 39.63 2.62
N ASN A 30 -0.42 39.70 3.93
CA ASN A 30 -0.38 40.94 4.70
C ASN A 30 0.70 40.81 5.80
N LYS A 31 1.72 41.66 5.76
CA LYS A 31 2.84 41.60 6.72
C LYS A 31 2.40 42.09 8.12
N LYS A 32 2.36 41.19 9.10
CA LYS A 32 2.54 41.52 10.53
C LYS A 32 3.57 40.57 11.13
N ALA A 33 4.43 41.10 11.99
CA ALA A 33 5.60 40.41 12.51
C ALA A 33 5.23 39.13 13.30
N ALA A 34 5.96 38.05 13.06
CA ALA A 34 5.74 36.78 13.72
C ALA A 34 6.09 36.86 15.21
N LYS A 35 5.10 36.67 16.09
CA LYS A 35 5.36 36.26 17.47
C LYS A 35 5.76 34.78 17.46
N LYS A 36 6.76 34.40 18.26
CA LYS A 36 7.14 33.00 18.47
C LYS A 36 5.89 32.20 18.85
N ALA A 37 5.54 31.18 18.06
CA ALA A 37 4.49 30.25 18.42
C ALA A 37 4.97 29.36 19.57
N THR A 38 4.38 29.52 20.75
CA THR A 38 4.53 28.55 21.84
C THR A 38 3.91 27.22 21.38
N PRO A 39 4.56 26.06 21.57
CA PRO A 39 3.94 24.78 21.24
C PRO A 39 2.65 24.63 22.05
N ILE A 40 1.52 24.49 21.36
CA ILE A 40 0.25 24.16 21.99
C ILE A 40 0.38 22.71 22.45
N SER A 41 0.51 22.51 23.76
CA SER A 41 0.38 21.20 24.38
C SER A 41 -1.08 20.76 24.25
N GLN A 42 -1.42 20.18 23.09
CA GLN A 42 -2.66 19.45 22.93
C GLN A 42 -2.60 18.25 23.87
N LYS A 43 -3.63 18.13 24.71
CA LYS A 43 -3.80 16.98 25.58
C LYS A 43 -3.91 15.74 24.67
N SER A 44 -3.03 14.77 24.86
CA SER A 44 -3.06 13.53 24.10
C SER A 44 -4.30 12.74 24.51
N GLU A 45 -5.23 12.57 23.57
CA GLU A 45 -6.52 11.90 23.78
C GLU A 45 -6.59 10.67 22.89
N VAL A 46 -7.14 9.58 23.44
CA VAL A 46 -7.33 8.32 22.69
C VAL A 46 -8.27 8.59 21.53
N LEU A 47 -7.91 8.12 20.34
CA LEU A 47 -8.74 8.31 19.15
C LEU A 47 -10.06 7.54 19.29
N PRO A 48 -11.18 8.09 18.80
CA PRO A 48 -12.42 7.33 18.71
C PRO A 48 -12.27 6.20 17.69
N MET A 49 -13.22 5.26 17.71
CA MET A 49 -13.47 4.38 16.57
C MET A 49 -14.51 5.02 15.63
N ASP A 50 -14.57 4.57 14.38
CA ASP A 50 -15.60 4.96 13.41
C ASP A 50 -16.99 4.87 14.06
N ALA A 51 -17.73 5.98 14.05
CA ALA A 51 -19.07 6.07 14.64
C ALA A 51 -20.07 5.06 14.03
N ASN A 52 -19.76 4.49 12.86
CA ASN A 52 -20.59 3.53 12.14
C ASN A 52 -20.23 2.06 12.41
N VAL A 53 -19.12 1.76 13.10
CA VAL A 53 -18.76 0.37 13.44
C VAL A 53 -19.29 -0.04 14.81
N ARG A 54 -20.05 -1.13 14.84
CA ARG A 54 -20.43 -1.81 16.09
C ARG A 54 -19.35 -2.81 16.45
N ILE A 55 -18.65 -2.55 17.55
CA ILE A 55 -17.62 -3.44 18.10
C ILE A 55 -18.21 -4.14 19.33
N GLY A 56 -17.96 -5.44 19.46
CA GLY A 56 -18.32 -6.18 20.66
C GLY A 56 -17.37 -7.31 20.97
N LYS A 57 -17.47 -7.83 22.19
CA LYS A 57 -16.70 -8.99 22.66
C LYS A 57 -17.62 -9.94 23.42
N LEU A 58 -17.64 -11.20 23.00
CA LEU A 58 -18.43 -12.26 23.63
C LEU A 58 -17.76 -12.73 24.93
N ALA A 59 -18.54 -13.36 25.82
CA ALA A 59 -18.06 -13.83 27.12
C ALA A 59 -16.93 -14.88 27.03
N ASN A 60 -16.81 -15.59 25.90
CA ASN A 60 -15.72 -16.53 25.62
C ASN A 60 -14.44 -15.85 25.07
N GLY A 61 -14.45 -14.53 24.88
CA GLY A 61 -13.31 -13.75 24.38
C GLY A 61 -13.39 -13.37 22.90
N PHE A 62 -14.30 -13.95 22.12
CA PHE A 62 -14.42 -13.69 20.68
C PHE A 62 -14.81 -12.24 20.40
N THR A 63 -14.04 -11.56 19.55
CA THR A 63 -14.29 -10.16 19.18
C THR A 63 -15.09 -10.08 17.88
N TYR A 64 -15.90 -9.04 17.69
CA TYR A 64 -16.54 -8.79 16.40
C TYR A 64 -16.64 -7.30 16.06
N TYR A 65 -16.64 -7.03 14.76
CA TYR A 65 -16.81 -5.72 14.15
C TYR A 65 -17.92 -5.83 13.10
N ILE A 66 -18.93 -4.96 13.16
CA ILE A 66 -20.05 -4.98 12.22
C ILE A 66 -20.31 -3.55 11.75
N ARG A 67 -20.28 -3.32 10.43
CA ARG A 67 -20.60 -2.02 9.83
C ARG A 67 -21.46 -2.19 8.59
N LYS A 68 -22.53 -1.39 8.49
CA LYS A 68 -23.26 -1.27 7.23
C LYS A 68 -22.45 -0.41 6.25
N ASN A 69 -22.31 -0.86 5.00
CA ASN A 69 -21.72 -0.11 3.91
C ASN A 69 -22.35 -0.50 2.58
N LEU A 70 -22.71 0.47 1.73
CA LEU A 70 -23.46 0.19 0.50
C LEU A 70 -22.58 -0.03 -0.74
N GLU A 71 -21.25 -0.09 -0.60
CA GLU A 71 -20.33 -0.15 -1.73
C GLU A 71 -19.40 -1.39 -1.66
N PRO A 72 -19.57 -2.37 -2.57
CA PRO A 72 -20.68 -2.54 -3.51
C PRO A 72 -21.99 -2.95 -2.80
N LYS A 73 -23.13 -2.64 -3.44
CA LYS A 73 -24.48 -3.04 -2.99
C LYS A 73 -24.67 -4.56 -3.03
N ASP A 74 -25.63 -5.04 -2.24
CA ASP A 74 -26.03 -6.46 -2.18
C ASP A 74 -24.86 -7.42 -1.89
N ARG A 75 -23.82 -6.93 -1.20
CA ARG A 75 -22.58 -7.64 -0.91
C ARG A 75 -22.08 -7.30 0.50
N ALA A 76 -21.39 -8.27 1.10
CA ALA A 76 -20.61 -8.08 2.32
C ALA A 76 -19.24 -8.75 2.22
N GLN A 77 -18.28 -8.16 2.91
CA GLN A 77 -16.96 -8.70 3.17
C GLN A 77 -16.96 -9.29 4.60
N LEU A 78 -16.72 -10.59 4.69
CA LEU A 78 -16.58 -11.32 5.95
C LEU A 78 -15.11 -11.69 6.13
N TYR A 79 -14.45 -11.23 7.19
CA TYR A 79 -13.05 -11.56 7.49
C TYR A 79 -12.94 -12.19 8.89
N LEU A 80 -12.38 -13.39 8.98
CA LEU A 80 -11.98 -14.02 10.25
C LEU A 80 -10.48 -13.78 10.46
N ALA A 81 -10.16 -12.85 11.37
CA ALA A 81 -8.81 -12.53 11.76
C ALA A 81 -8.37 -13.41 12.95
N ASN A 82 -7.23 -14.09 12.84
CA ASN A 82 -6.65 -14.89 13.91
C ASN A 82 -5.27 -14.34 14.27
N LYS A 83 -4.96 -14.10 15.55
CA LYS A 83 -3.60 -13.75 16.04
C LYS A 83 -2.67 -14.97 16.13
N ILE A 84 -2.72 -15.80 15.09
CA ILE A 84 -2.08 -17.10 14.96
C ILE A 84 -1.35 -17.12 13.62
N GLY A 85 -0.03 -17.05 13.63
CA GLY A 85 0.80 -17.26 12.44
C GLY A 85 1.93 -18.25 12.74
N SER A 86 2.93 -18.33 11.87
CA SER A 86 4.05 -19.25 12.06
C SER A 86 4.89 -18.98 13.32
N ILE A 87 4.88 -17.76 13.87
CA ILE A 87 5.71 -17.40 15.03
C ILE A 87 5.40 -18.24 16.29
N VAL A 88 4.18 -18.80 16.39
CA VAL A 88 3.76 -19.62 17.55
C VAL A 88 4.06 -21.11 17.39
N GLU A 89 4.52 -21.56 16.23
CA GLU A 89 4.84 -22.97 15.95
C GLU A 89 6.00 -23.48 16.82
N ASN A 90 5.91 -24.70 17.34
CA ASN A 90 7.07 -25.43 17.88
C ASN A 90 8.01 -25.87 16.75
N ASP A 91 9.19 -26.40 17.07
CA ASP A 91 10.18 -26.75 16.05
C ASP A 91 9.72 -27.91 15.14
N ASP A 92 8.88 -28.81 15.66
CA ASP A 92 8.18 -29.88 14.94
C ASP A 92 6.90 -29.41 14.21
N GLN A 93 6.55 -28.12 14.31
CA GLN A 93 5.35 -27.52 13.74
C GLN A 93 5.62 -26.49 12.64
N GLN A 94 6.86 -26.36 12.16
CA GLN A 94 7.25 -25.35 11.17
C GLN A 94 6.47 -25.49 9.85
N GLY A 95 5.57 -24.53 9.58
CA GLY A 95 4.66 -24.51 8.43
C GLY A 95 3.24 -25.01 8.71
N LEU A 96 2.92 -25.44 9.93
CA LEU A 96 1.58 -25.91 10.27
C LEU A 96 0.54 -24.80 10.45
N ALA A 97 0.95 -23.55 10.70
CA ALA A 97 0.04 -22.41 10.66
C ALA A 97 -0.57 -22.27 9.25
N HIS A 98 0.28 -22.25 8.22
CA HIS A 98 -0.12 -22.21 6.82
C HIS A 98 -0.82 -23.50 6.38
N PHE A 99 -0.37 -24.67 6.87
CA PHE A 99 -1.06 -25.94 6.59
C PHE A 99 -2.50 -25.96 7.13
N VAL A 100 -2.77 -25.34 8.29
CA VAL A 100 -4.14 -25.19 8.80
C VAL A 100 -4.98 -24.22 7.96
N GLU A 101 -4.38 -23.17 7.37
CA GLU A 101 -5.07 -22.31 6.38
C GLU A 101 -5.65 -23.17 5.26
N HIS A 102 -4.81 -24.00 4.63
CA HIS A 102 -5.23 -24.92 3.58
C HIS A 102 -6.27 -25.93 4.06
N MET A 103 -6.03 -26.58 5.20
CA MET A 103 -6.94 -27.60 5.73
C MET A 103 -8.33 -27.07 6.12
N SER A 104 -8.45 -25.77 6.38
CA SER A 104 -9.75 -25.11 6.61
C SER A 104 -10.63 -25.05 5.35
N PHE A 105 -10.05 -25.18 4.15
CA PHE A 105 -10.79 -25.34 2.88
C PHE A 105 -11.11 -26.80 2.53
N ASN A 106 -10.39 -27.75 3.12
CA ASN A 106 -10.46 -29.19 2.80
C ASN A 106 -11.36 -30.00 3.75
N GLY A 107 -12.24 -29.34 4.50
CA GLY A 107 -13.33 -29.99 5.21
C GLY A 107 -13.54 -29.46 6.63
N THR A 108 -14.72 -28.91 6.84
CA THR A 108 -15.22 -28.49 8.15
C THR A 108 -16.41 -29.35 8.57
N LYS A 109 -16.87 -29.18 9.81
CA LYS A 109 -17.99 -29.94 10.38
C LYS A 109 -19.29 -29.83 9.56
N ASN A 110 -19.61 -28.66 9.02
CA ASN A 110 -20.83 -28.44 8.24
C ASN A 110 -20.60 -28.51 6.72
N PHE A 111 -19.34 -28.41 6.27
CA PHE A 111 -18.95 -28.51 4.86
C PHE A 111 -17.81 -29.54 4.71
N PRO A 112 -18.13 -30.85 4.69
CA PRO A 112 -17.13 -31.90 4.68
C PRO A 112 -16.35 -31.93 3.35
N LYS A 113 -15.04 -32.24 3.43
CA LYS A 113 -14.14 -32.31 2.27
C LYS A 113 -14.23 -31.02 1.42
N ASN A 114 -14.32 -31.16 0.09
CA ASN A 114 -14.35 -30.05 -0.86
C ASN A 114 -15.76 -29.49 -1.11
N GLU A 115 -16.75 -29.83 -0.26
CA GLU A 115 -18.11 -29.29 -0.39
C GLU A 115 -18.12 -27.77 -0.18
N LEU A 116 -17.25 -27.23 0.67
CA LEU A 116 -17.08 -25.79 0.89
C LEU A 116 -16.75 -25.04 -0.40
N VAL A 117 -15.71 -25.47 -1.11
CA VAL A 117 -15.28 -24.87 -2.39
C VAL A 117 -16.38 -25.02 -3.44
N SER A 118 -17.02 -26.19 -3.49
CA SER A 118 -18.11 -26.49 -4.43
C SER A 118 -19.35 -25.63 -4.18
N TYR A 119 -19.67 -25.35 -2.92
CA TYR A 119 -20.77 -24.50 -2.48
C TYR A 119 -20.51 -23.04 -2.88
N LEU A 120 -19.33 -22.52 -2.54
CA LEU A 120 -18.95 -21.13 -2.84
C LEU A 120 -18.89 -20.87 -4.36
N GLN A 121 -18.37 -21.81 -5.15
CA GLN A 121 -18.38 -21.71 -6.61
C GLN A 121 -19.80 -21.67 -7.20
N LYS A 122 -20.74 -22.47 -6.68
CA LYS A 122 -22.15 -22.44 -7.09
C LYS A 122 -22.83 -21.12 -6.71
N ALA A 123 -22.44 -20.53 -5.58
CA ALA A 123 -22.86 -19.22 -5.12
C ALA A 123 -22.21 -18.04 -5.87
N GLY A 124 -21.41 -18.30 -6.90
CA GLY A 124 -20.75 -17.29 -7.72
C GLY A 124 -19.44 -16.72 -7.14
N VAL A 125 -18.98 -17.21 -5.99
CA VAL A 125 -17.72 -16.81 -5.35
C VAL A 125 -16.56 -17.64 -5.92
N ARG A 126 -15.61 -17.00 -6.59
CA ARG A 126 -14.49 -17.67 -7.25
C ARG A 126 -13.28 -17.80 -6.32
N PHE A 127 -12.68 -18.98 -6.28
CA PHE A 127 -11.46 -19.22 -5.51
C PHE A 127 -10.30 -18.37 -6.02
N GLY A 128 -9.55 -17.73 -5.12
CA GLY A 128 -8.38 -16.89 -5.42
C GLY A 128 -8.70 -15.48 -5.96
N ALA A 129 -9.72 -15.34 -6.80
CA ALA A 129 -10.20 -14.03 -7.26
C ALA A 129 -11.06 -13.34 -6.20
N ASP A 130 -11.98 -14.08 -5.57
CA ASP A 130 -12.92 -13.56 -4.57
C ASP A 130 -12.63 -14.18 -3.20
N LEU A 131 -12.65 -15.51 -3.08
CA LEU A 131 -12.32 -16.22 -1.84
C LEU A 131 -10.82 -16.29 -1.62
N ASN A 132 -10.35 -15.80 -0.47
CA ASN A 132 -8.95 -15.80 -0.11
C ASN A 132 -8.71 -16.12 1.37
N ALA A 133 -7.48 -16.49 1.66
CA ALA A 133 -6.89 -16.48 2.98
C ALA A 133 -5.38 -16.23 2.82
N TYR A 134 -4.71 -15.89 3.93
CA TYR A 134 -3.26 -15.84 4.04
C TYR A 134 -2.80 -16.12 5.48
N THR A 135 -1.66 -16.79 5.63
CA THR A 135 -0.86 -16.87 6.87
C THR A 135 0.39 -16.00 6.75
N SER A 136 0.73 -15.31 7.84
CA SER A 136 1.97 -14.56 8.05
C SER A 136 2.66 -15.03 9.34
N PHE A 137 3.64 -14.27 9.83
CA PHE A 137 4.32 -14.58 11.08
C PHE A 137 3.39 -14.54 12.30
N ASP A 138 2.59 -13.49 12.45
CA ASP A 138 1.78 -13.28 13.67
C ASP A 138 0.29 -13.64 13.53
N GLU A 139 -0.19 -13.84 12.31
CA GLU A 139 -1.61 -13.91 11.97
C GLU A 139 -1.94 -14.88 10.84
N THR A 140 -3.22 -15.27 10.80
CA THR A 140 -3.87 -15.98 9.68
C THR A 140 -5.24 -15.36 9.50
N VAL A 141 -5.57 -14.94 8.28
CA VAL A 141 -6.82 -14.23 7.97
C VAL A 141 -7.55 -14.94 6.85
N TYR A 142 -8.82 -15.27 7.08
CA TYR A 142 -9.72 -15.83 6.07
C TYR A 142 -10.68 -14.75 5.57
N GLN A 143 -10.90 -14.70 4.26
CA GLN A 143 -11.59 -13.62 3.54
C GLN A 143 -12.69 -14.21 2.65
N LEU A 144 -13.95 -13.85 2.92
CA LEU A 144 -15.12 -14.30 2.18
C LEU A 144 -15.99 -13.10 1.77
N PRO A 145 -15.84 -12.58 0.54
CA PRO A 145 -16.89 -11.79 -0.08
C PRO A 145 -18.12 -12.66 -0.31
N ILE A 146 -19.30 -12.15 0.02
CA ILE A 146 -20.55 -12.89 -0.13
C ILE A 146 -21.71 -11.97 -0.55
N PRO A 147 -22.65 -12.46 -1.40
CA PRO A 147 -23.93 -11.80 -1.65
C PRO A 147 -24.77 -11.64 -0.37
N THR A 148 -25.52 -10.54 -0.26
CA THR A 148 -26.47 -10.26 0.85
C THR A 148 -27.93 -10.21 0.40
N ASP A 149 -28.18 -10.26 -0.91
CA ASP A 149 -29.48 -10.42 -1.56
C ASP A 149 -30.08 -11.83 -1.37
N ASP A 150 -29.26 -12.83 -1.06
CA ASP A 150 -29.67 -14.17 -0.62
C ASP A 150 -29.41 -14.37 0.90
N PRO A 151 -30.45 -14.36 1.75
CA PRO A 151 -30.31 -14.54 3.20
C PRO A 151 -29.82 -15.94 3.63
N GLU A 152 -30.07 -16.99 2.84
CA GLU A 152 -29.59 -18.34 3.14
C GLU A 152 -28.09 -18.43 2.84
N LEU A 153 -27.67 -17.90 1.68
CA LEU A 153 -26.27 -17.78 1.32
C LEU A 153 -25.47 -16.99 2.36
N PHE A 154 -25.95 -15.81 2.74
CA PHE A 154 -25.30 -14.98 3.78
C PHE A 154 -25.18 -15.72 5.12
N LYS A 155 -26.26 -16.38 5.58
CA LYS A 155 -26.26 -17.20 6.80
C LYS A 155 -25.22 -18.33 6.73
N ASN A 156 -25.11 -18.98 5.58
CA ASN A 156 -24.11 -20.03 5.34
C ASN A 156 -22.69 -19.45 5.31
N GLY A 157 -22.47 -18.23 4.81
CA GLY A 157 -21.20 -17.51 4.94
C GLY A 157 -20.75 -17.30 6.38
N LEU A 158 -21.67 -16.93 7.27
CA LEU A 158 -21.39 -16.86 8.71
C LEU A 158 -21.11 -18.25 9.31
N GLN A 159 -21.80 -19.30 8.85
CA GLN A 159 -21.50 -20.67 9.27
C GLN A 159 -20.10 -21.13 8.83
N ILE A 160 -19.65 -20.75 7.62
CA ILE A 160 -18.29 -21.00 7.12
C ILE A 160 -17.25 -20.31 8.02
N MET A 161 -17.47 -19.04 8.35
CA MET A 161 -16.62 -18.30 9.29
C MET A 161 -16.58 -18.93 10.68
N ARG A 162 -17.73 -19.40 11.17
CA ARG A 162 -17.82 -20.13 12.44
C ARG A 162 -17.07 -21.45 12.38
N ASP A 163 -17.12 -22.15 11.26
CA ASP A 163 -16.45 -23.43 11.04
C ASP A 163 -14.92 -23.27 10.98
N TRP A 164 -14.40 -22.29 10.24
CA TRP A 164 -12.97 -21.97 10.23
C TRP A 164 -12.42 -21.60 11.63
N ALA A 165 -13.24 -20.95 12.46
CA ALA A 165 -12.83 -20.52 13.78
C ALA A 165 -12.48 -21.68 14.74
N GLN A 166 -13.18 -22.82 14.70
CA GLN A 166 -12.89 -23.96 15.61
C GLN A 166 -13.44 -25.36 15.20
N ASP A 167 -14.07 -25.53 14.04
CA ASP A 167 -14.69 -26.80 13.60
C ASP A 167 -14.09 -27.33 12.27
N ALA A 168 -12.81 -27.05 11.99
CA ALA A 168 -12.04 -27.72 10.92
C ALA A 168 -11.80 -29.20 11.28
N THR A 169 -12.02 -30.12 10.32
CA THR A 169 -12.02 -31.57 10.62
C THR A 169 -10.63 -32.19 10.78
N LEU A 170 -9.62 -31.65 10.09
CA LEU A 170 -8.25 -32.16 10.06
C LEU A 170 -8.20 -33.69 9.79
N ASP A 171 -8.96 -34.12 8.77
CA ASP A 171 -9.01 -35.50 8.31
C ASP A 171 -7.65 -35.99 7.78
N LEU A 172 -7.32 -37.26 8.08
CA LEU A 172 -6.03 -37.85 7.69
C LEU A 172 -5.86 -37.98 6.17
N THR A 173 -6.93 -38.28 5.45
CA THR A 173 -6.91 -38.46 3.99
C THR A 173 -6.64 -37.13 3.31
N GLU A 174 -7.34 -36.09 3.75
CA GLU A 174 -7.18 -34.74 3.19
C GLU A 174 -5.83 -34.12 3.59
N ILE A 175 -5.35 -34.32 4.84
CA ILE A 175 -3.98 -33.95 5.24
C ILE A 175 -2.94 -34.57 4.29
N ASN A 176 -3.05 -35.87 3.99
CA ASN A 176 -2.06 -36.56 3.17
C ASN A 176 -2.07 -36.13 1.69
N LYS A 177 -3.23 -35.71 1.17
CA LYS A 177 -3.31 -35.06 -0.16
C LYS A 177 -2.66 -33.67 -0.12
N GLU A 178 -2.99 -32.88 0.89
CA GLU A 178 -2.59 -31.47 0.98
C GLU A 178 -1.08 -31.28 1.18
N ARG A 179 -0.38 -32.29 1.74
CA ARG A 179 1.09 -32.34 1.72
C ARG A 179 1.67 -32.13 0.32
N GLY A 180 1.08 -32.75 -0.69
CA GLY A 180 1.53 -32.59 -2.08
C GLY A 180 1.37 -31.15 -2.57
N VAL A 181 0.22 -30.53 -2.27
CA VAL A 181 -0.10 -29.16 -2.68
C VAL A 181 0.85 -28.15 -2.03
N VAL A 182 1.02 -28.19 -0.70
CA VAL A 182 1.90 -27.25 0.03
C VAL A 182 3.38 -27.45 -0.35
N LEU A 183 3.82 -28.69 -0.60
CA LEU A 183 5.18 -28.96 -1.10
C LEU A 183 5.38 -28.44 -2.53
N GLU A 184 4.37 -28.52 -3.39
CA GLU A 184 4.44 -27.94 -4.75
C GLU A 184 4.38 -26.42 -4.74
N GLU A 185 3.60 -25.77 -3.86
CA GLU A 185 3.68 -24.31 -3.66
C GLU A 185 5.09 -23.91 -3.20
N LYS A 186 5.64 -24.59 -2.19
CA LYS A 186 7.02 -24.37 -1.75
C LYS A 186 8.02 -24.55 -2.89
N ARG A 187 7.82 -25.54 -3.77
CA ARG A 187 8.68 -25.79 -4.94
C ARG A 187 8.57 -24.67 -5.97
N LEU A 188 7.36 -24.20 -6.28
CA LEU A 188 7.10 -23.06 -7.17
C LEU A 188 7.65 -21.74 -6.58
N GLY A 189 7.73 -21.63 -5.25
CA GLY A 189 8.34 -20.51 -4.54
C GLY A 189 9.87 -20.42 -4.65
N LYS A 190 10.59 -21.50 -4.99
CA LYS A 190 12.08 -21.56 -5.02
C LYS A 190 12.76 -20.78 -6.17
N GLY A 191 12.14 -19.71 -6.67
CA GLY A 191 12.73 -18.79 -7.64
C GLY A 191 13.87 -17.93 -7.06
N ALA A 192 14.54 -17.14 -7.92
CA ALA A 192 15.70 -16.31 -7.54
C ALA A 192 15.47 -15.47 -6.26
N GLN A 193 14.31 -14.81 -6.17
CA GLN A 193 13.97 -13.95 -5.03
C GLN A 193 14.00 -14.72 -3.68
N GLN A 194 13.45 -15.94 -3.64
CA GLN A 194 13.45 -16.77 -2.43
C GLN A 194 14.86 -17.23 -2.07
N ARG A 195 15.63 -17.71 -3.04
CA ARG A 195 17.03 -18.16 -2.82
C ARG A 195 17.95 -17.03 -2.35
N MET A 196 17.59 -15.78 -2.65
CA MET A 196 18.24 -14.58 -2.17
C MET A 196 17.79 -14.24 -0.74
N GLN A 197 16.47 -14.23 -0.50
CA GLN A 197 15.87 -14.04 0.83
C GLN A 197 16.41 -15.04 1.86
N ASP A 198 16.47 -16.33 1.52
CA ASP A 198 17.00 -17.39 2.40
C ASP A 198 18.42 -17.08 2.93
N LYS A 199 19.22 -16.32 2.17
CA LYS A 199 20.59 -15.92 2.55
C LYS A 199 20.63 -14.69 3.46
N TYR A 200 19.78 -13.67 3.24
CA TYR A 200 19.86 -12.40 3.97
C TYR A 200 18.83 -12.24 5.10
N LEU A 201 17.71 -12.97 5.08
CA LEU A 201 16.67 -12.85 6.11
C LEU A 201 17.13 -13.22 7.52
N PRO A 202 17.98 -14.25 7.76
CA PRO A 202 18.51 -14.51 9.10
C PRO A 202 19.31 -13.32 9.66
N MET A 203 20.04 -12.59 8.82
CA MET A 203 20.70 -11.35 9.22
C MET A 203 19.69 -10.23 9.49
N LEU A 204 18.77 -9.98 8.56
CA LEU A 204 17.75 -8.92 8.65
C LEU A 204 16.83 -9.08 9.88
N PHE A 205 16.49 -10.32 10.23
CA PHE A 205 15.71 -10.66 11.43
C PHE A 205 16.59 -10.87 12.67
N ASN A 206 17.87 -10.50 12.62
CA ASN A 206 18.82 -10.51 13.74
C ASN A 206 18.95 -11.90 14.42
N ASN A 207 18.82 -12.97 13.64
CA ASN A 207 18.74 -14.38 14.08
C ASN A 207 17.68 -14.65 15.16
N SER A 208 16.64 -13.80 15.22
CA SER A 208 15.48 -14.00 16.10
C SER A 208 14.61 -15.17 15.63
N ARG A 209 13.56 -15.49 16.39
CA ARG A 209 12.60 -16.56 16.08
C ARG A 209 11.99 -16.45 14.66
N TYR A 210 11.79 -15.23 14.15
CA TYR A 210 11.28 -14.99 12.79
C TYR A 210 12.16 -15.64 11.71
N SER A 211 13.47 -15.71 11.91
CA SER A 211 14.43 -16.38 11.01
C SER A 211 14.15 -17.88 10.82
N ASN A 212 13.56 -18.51 11.83
CA ASN A 212 13.29 -19.96 11.88
C ASN A 212 11.77 -20.24 11.82
N ARG A 213 10.95 -19.27 11.41
CA ARG A 213 9.48 -19.35 11.35
C ARG A 213 8.93 -18.68 10.10
N LEU A 214 9.57 -18.89 8.95
CA LEU A 214 8.97 -18.52 7.66
C LEU A 214 7.63 -19.28 7.49
N PRO A 215 6.51 -18.63 7.10
CA PRO A 215 5.19 -19.27 7.02
C PRO A 215 5.13 -20.59 6.26
N ILE A 216 5.90 -20.71 5.17
CA ILE A 216 6.02 -21.92 4.33
C ILE A 216 6.72 -23.11 5.01
N GLY A 217 7.19 -22.97 6.26
CA GLY A 217 7.79 -24.03 7.05
C GLY A 217 9.03 -24.70 6.47
N THR A 218 9.31 -25.92 6.91
CA THR A 218 10.42 -26.75 6.41
C THR A 218 9.93 -27.94 5.60
N GLU A 219 10.70 -28.34 4.59
CA GLU A 219 10.38 -29.50 3.75
C GLU A 219 10.38 -30.82 4.57
N GLU A 220 11.17 -30.87 5.64
CA GLU A 220 11.22 -31.99 6.59
C GLU A 220 9.92 -32.12 7.41
N VAL A 221 9.45 -31.03 8.03
CA VAL A 221 8.21 -31.04 8.81
C VAL A 221 7.02 -31.34 7.89
N LEU A 222 6.88 -30.64 6.77
CA LEU A 222 5.77 -30.80 5.82
C LEU A 222 5.65 -32.25 5.29
N LYS A 223 6.76 -32.97 5.11
CA LYS A 223 6.73 -34.39 4.71
C LYS A 223 6.36 -35.34 5.85
N ASN A 224 6.79 -35.04 7.09
CA ASN A 224 6.85 -36.05 8.17
C ASN A 224 6.00 -35.76 9.42
N PHE A 225 5.38 -34.59 9.56
CA PHE A 225 4.60 -34.24 10.76
C PHE A 225 3.48 -35.27 11.04
N LYS A 226 3.20 -35.57 12.31
CA LYS A 226 2.11 -36.49 12.69
C LYS A 226 0.77 -35.77 12.67
N PRO A 227 -0.35 -36.41 12.30
CA PRO A 227 -1.69 -35.79 12.30
C PRO A 227 -2.07 -35.18 13.67
N GLU A 228 -1.55 -35.74 14.75
CA GLU A 228 -1.75 -35.26 16.12
C GLU A 228 -1.04 -33.92 16.34
N THR A 229 0.10 -33.68 15.69
CA THR A 229 0.89 -32.44 15.79
C THR A 229 0.12 -31.22 15.24
N ILE A 230 -0.58 -31.37 14.11
CA ILE A 230 -1.43 -30.30 13.54
C ILE A 230 -2.73 -30.12 14.33
N ARG A 231 -3.33 -31.20 14.83
CA ARG A 231 -4.52 -31.13 15.71
C ARG A 231 -4.20 -30.45 17.04
N GLN A 232 -3.01 -30.69 17.59
CA GLN A 232 -2.52 -29.98 18.77
C GLN A 232 -2.30 -28.50 18.47
N PHE A 233 -1.67 -28.15 17.34
CA PHE A 233 -1.53 -26.76 16.91
C PHE A 233 -2.88 -26.04 16.82
N TYR A 234 -3.88 -26.68 16.20
CA TYR A 234 -5.24 -26.16 16.11
C TYR A 234 -5.85 -25.95 17.51
N THR A 235 -5.75 -26.96 18.38
CA THR A 235 -6.32 -26.91 19.75
C THR A 235 -5.67 -25.85 20.65
N ASP A 236 -4.35 -25.64 20.53
CA ASP A 236 -3.59 -24.66 21.32
C ASP A 236 -3.97 -23.22 20.95
N TRP A 237 -4.22 -22.96 19.66
CA TRP A 237 -4.23 -21.61 19.09
C TRP A 237 -5.57 -21.17 18.48
N TYR A 238 -6.37 -22.03 17.87
CA TYR A 238 -7.68 -21.68 17.28
C TYR A 238 -8.75 -21.59 18.37
N ARG A 239 -8.73 -20.46 19.08
CA ARG A 239 -9.55 -20.17 20.26
C ARG A 239 -10.05 -18.73 20.26
N PRO A 240 -11.24 -18.48 20.85
CA PRO A 240 -11.96 -17.23 20.66
C PRO A 240 -11.24 -15.97 21.16
N ASP A 241 -10.41 -16.03 22.21
CA ASP A 241 -9.65 -14.88 22.72
C ASP A 241 -8.58 -14.34 21.75
N LEU A 242 -8.21 -15.12 20.73
CA LEU A 242 -7.25 -14.75 19.68
C LEU A 242 -7.92 -14.41 18.35
N GLN A 243 -9.26 -14.35 18.29
CA GLN A 243 -10.02 -14.25 17.05
C GLN A 243 -10.97 -13.03 17.01
N ALA A 244 -11.16 -12.51 15.80
CA ALA A 244 -12.22 -11.55 15.50
C ALA A 244 -12.92 -11.88 14.18
N LEU A 245 -14.25 -11.72 14.15
CA LEU A 245 -15.03 -11.66 12.91
C LEU A 245 -15.33 -10.20 12.56
N ILE A 246 -14.94 -9.79 11.36
CA ILE A 246 -15.23 -8.47 10.79
C ILE A 246 -16.27 -8.67 9.68
N VAL A 247 -17.36 -7.91 9.75
CA VAL A 247 -18.46 -7.93 8.77
C VAL A 247 -18.72 -6.51 8.29
N VAL A 248 -18.48 -6.23 7.01
CA VAL A 248 -18.80 -4.93 6.39
C VAL A 248 -19.54 -5.12 5.07
N GLY A 249 -20.71 -4.50 4.92
CA GLY A 249 -21.49 -4.60 3.67
C GLY A 249 -22.92 -4.12 3.78
N ASP A 250 -23.73 -4.41 2.77
CA ASP A 250 -25.15 -4.05 2.78
C ASP A 250 -25.93 -5.07 3.62
N ILE A 251 -25.97 -4.83 4.92
CA ILE A 251 -26.48 -5.72 5.96
C ILE A 251 -27.37 -4.98 6.97
N ASP A 252 -28.19 -5.72 7.72
CA ASP A 252 -28.75 -5.26 8.99
C ASP A 252 -27.78 -5.58 10.14
N VAL A 253 -27.23 -4.53 10.76
CA VAL A 253 -26.23 -4.63 11.83
C VAL A 253 -26.77 -5.39 13.05
N ASN A 254 -28.06 -5.26 13.38
CA ASN A 254 -28.67 -5.92 14.52
C ASN A 254 -28.88 -7.42 14.25
N GLN A 255 -29.37 -7.78 13.06
CA GLN A 255 -29.55 -9.16 12.64
C GLN A 255 -28.22 -9.91 12.62
N VAL A 256 -27.18 -9.32 12.03
CA VAL A 256 -25.82 -9.88 12.00
C VAL A 256 -25.27 -10.06 13.42
N GLU A 257 -25.45 -9.07 14.30
CA GLU A 257 -24.98 -9.18 15.69
C GLU A 257 -25.65 -10.34 16.44
N GLN A 258 -26.96 -10.56 16.23
CA GLN A 258 -27.65 -11.70 16.83
C GLN A 258 -27.17 -13.04 16.25
N MET A 259 -26.96 -13.13 14.93
CA MET A 259 -26.37 -14.33 14.32
C MET A 259 -24.98 -14.64 14.90
N ILE A 260 -24.13 -13.62 15.06
CA ILE A 260 -22.80 -13.75 15.67
C ILE A 260 -22.91 -14.22 17.13
N LYS A 261 -23.77 -13.59 17.94
CA LYS A 261 -24.01 -13.99 19.34
C LYS A 261 -24.52 -15.42 19.44
N THR A 262 -25.41 -15.86 18.55
CA THR A 262 -25.94 -17.25 18.53
C THR A 262 -24.88 -18.26 18.13
N GLN A 263 -24.12 -18.02 17.05
CA GLN A 263 -23.18 -19.00 16.49
C GLN A 263 -21.83 -19.04 17.23
N PHE A 264 -21.24 -17.87 17.50
CA PHE A 264 -19.86 -17.75 17.99
C PHE A 264 -19.71 -17.80 19.51
N SER A 265 -20.80 -17.63 20.28
CA SER A 265 -20.79 -17.91 21.73
C SER A 265 -20.53 -19.38 22.06
N THR A 266 -20.76 -20.28 21.11
CA THR A 266 -20.47 -21.72 21.25
C THR A 266 -18.99 -22.07 21.13
N LEU A 267 -18.14 -21.14 20.68
CA LEU A 267 -16.68 -21.32 20.63
C LEU A 267 -16.13 -21.53 22.05
N LYS A 268 -15.28 -22.54 22.19
CA LYS A 268 -14.72 -22.98 23.47
C LYS A 268 -13.36 -22.35 23.69
N LEU A 269 -13.22 -21.62 24.79
CA LEU A 269 -11.92 -21.25 25.35
C LEU A 269 -11.40 -22.44 26.20
N PRO A 270 -10.20 -22.99 25.95
CA PRO A 270 -9.62 -24.01 26.81
C PRO A 270 -9.45 -23.48 28.25
N ALA A 271 -9.72 -24.31 29.27
CA ALA A 271 -9.67 -23.88 30.67
C ALA A 271 -8.28 -23.41 31.16
N LYS A 272 -7.22 -23.83 30.48
CA LYS A 272 -5.84 -23.35 30.65
C LYS A 272 -5.26 -23.06 29.27
N PRO A 273 -5.58 -21.90 28.66
CA PRO A 273 -5.17 -21.60 27.29
C PRO A 273 -3.66 -21.36 27.25
N ARG A 274 -2.98 -21.85 26.21
CA ARG A 274 -1.54 -21.68 26.04
C ARG A 274 -1.17 -20.19 25.94
N PRO A 275 -0.21 -19.66 26.70
CA PRO A 275 0.16 -18.24 26.59
C PRO A 275 0.61 -17.88 25.17
N ARG A 276 -0.04 -16.88 24.55
CA ARG A 276 0.41 -16.30 23.27
C ARG A 276 1.54 -15.32 23.57
N ILE A 277 2.76 -15.85 23.55
CA ILE A 277 3.98 -15.04 23.72
C ILE A 277 4.08 -14.08 22.53
N GLN A 278 4.39 -12.81 22.81
CA GLN A 278 4.78 -11.83 21.79
C GLN A 278 6.29 -11.96 21.57
N TYR A 279 6.70 -12.14 20.31
CA TYR A 279 8.10 -12.26 19.92
C TYR A 279 8.49 -11.03 19.10
N ASN A 280 9.67 -10.46 19.38
CA ASN A 280 10.17 -9.27 18.72
C ASN A 280 11.49 -9.58 17.98
N ILE A 281 11.85 -8.77 16.99
CA ILE A 281 13.21 -8.73 16.43
C ILE A 281 14.02 -7.79 17.34
N PRO A 282 15.09 -8.25 18.03
CA PRO A 282 15.85 -7.40 18.95
C PRO A 282 16.71 -6.41 18.17
N LEU A 283 16.72 -5.13 18.56
CA LEU A 283 17.67 -4.15 18.04
C LEU A 283 19.07 -4.44 18.62
N LEU A 284 20.06 -4.68 17.75
CA LEU A 284 21.39 -5.15 18.16
C LEU A 284 22.40 -4.02 18.45
N ASN A 285 22.02 -2.77 18.19
CA ASN A 285 22.87 -1.57 18.30
C ASN A 285 24.22 -1.67 17.56
N LYS A 286 24.22 -2.44 16.47
CA LYS A 286 25.33 -2.57 15.51
C LYS A 286 24.79 -2.45 14.09
N ASN A 287 25.70 -2.35 13.14
CA ASN A 287 25.37 -2.42 11.71
C ASN A 287 25.70 -3.81 11.16
N GLN A 288 25.06 -4.18 10.06
CA GLN A 288 25.25 -5.49 9.41
C GLN A 288 25.27 -5.32 7.89
N PHE A 289 25.89 -6.27 7.21
CA PHE A 289 26.10 -6.22 5.77
C PHE A 289 25.89 -7.59 5.14
N SER A 290 25.18 -7.64 4.00
CA SER A 290 25.00 -8.85 3.20
C SER A 290 25.16 -8.53 1.71
N VAL A 291 25.90 -9.36 1.00
CA VAL A 291 25.90 -9.43 -0.46
C VAL A 291 25.36 -10.79 -0.86
N VAL A 292 24.34 -10.78 -1.71
CA VAL A 292 23.73 -11.97 -2.26
C VAL A 292 23.62 -11.82 -3.78
N TYR A 293 23.72 -12.93 -4.49
CA TYR A 293 23.55 -12.97 -5.94
C TYR A 293 22.94 -14.30 -6.37
N ASP A 294 22.32 -14.26 -7.56
CA ASP A 294 21.66 -15.40 -8.20
C ASP A 294 21.67 -15.23 -9.73
N LYS A 295 21.89 -16.32 -10.48
CA LYS A 295 21.89 -16.36 -11.96
C LYS A 295 20.62 -15.84 -12.63
N GLU A 296 19.47 -15.91 -11.96
CA GLU A 296 18.15 -15.52 -12.48
C GLU A 296 17.72 -14.11 -12.03
N PHE A 297 18.51 -13.44 -11.17
CA PHE A 297 18.19 -12.08 -10.70
C PHE A 297 18.62 -11.03 -11.75
N PRO A 298 17.73 -10.13 -12.23
CA PRO A 298 18.00 -9.39 -13.47
C PRO A 298 18.73 -8.05 -13.30
N VAL A 299 18.79 -7.49 -12.09
CA VAL A 299 19.26 -6.11 -11.82
C VAL A 299 20.11 -6.06 -10.55
N THR A 300 20.95 -5.04 -10.43
CA THR A 300 21.72 -4.81 -9.20
C THR A 300 21.00 -3.80 -8.31
N VAL A 301 20.74 -4.19 -7.06
CA VAL A 301 19.98 -3.42 -6.07
C VAL A 301 20.81 -3.27 -4.81
N ALA A 302 20.80 -2.08 -4.22
CA ALA A 302 21.30 -1.86 -2.86
C ALA A 302 20.20 -1.29 -1.99
N GLN A 303 20.12 -1.77 -0.75
CA GLN A 303 19.18 -1.32 0.27
C GLN A 303 19.92 -1.01 1.56
N ILE A 304 19.50 0.05 2.23
CA ILE A 304 19.90 0.45 3.57
C ILE A 304 18.63 0.49 4.42
N LEU A 305 18.56 -0.31 5.47
CA LEU A 305 17.42 -0.34 6.40
C LEU A 305 17.92 0.00 7.80
N ILE A 306 17.44 1.09 8.38
CA ILE A 306 17.74 1.50 9.76
C ILE A 306 16.50 1.21 10.60
N LYS A 307 16.60 0.23 11.52
CA LYS A 307 15.47 -0.31 12.27
C LYS A 307 15.21 0.46 13.57
N HIS A 308 13.95 0.78 13.83
CA HIS A 308 13.46 1.55 14.99
C HIS A 308 12.28 0.84 15.65
N PRO A 309 11.95 1.10 16.92
CA PRO A 309 10.67 0.68 17.50
C PRO A 309 9.49 1.26 16.70
N GLU A 310 8.46 0.45 16.46
CA GLU A 310 7.24 0.84 15.75
C GLU A 310 6.48 1.97 16.47
N VAL A 311 5.80 2.82 15.70
CA VAL A 311 4.85 3.82 16.20
C VAL A 311 3.45 3.50 15.68
N VAL A 312 2.65 2.82 16.50
CA VAL A 312 1.23 2.51 16.23
C VAL A 312 0.36 3.72 16.58
N VAL A 313 -0.57 4.11 15.70
CA VAL A 313 -1.45 5.27 15.91
C VAL A 313 -2.58 4.91 16.88
N LYS A 314 -2.61 5.52 18.08
CA LYS A 314 -3.62 5.24 19.13
C LYS A 314 -4.25 6.50 19.72
N ASN A 315 -3.54 7.62 19.68
CA ASN A 315 -3.98 8.90 20.23
C ASN A 315 -3.76 10.07 19.24
N THR A 316 -4.30 11.24 19.56
CA THR A 316 -4.17 12.47 18.75
C THR A 316 -2.72 12.92 18.50
N SER A 317 -1.80 12.63 19.43
CA SER A 317 -0.37 12.90 19.22
C SER A 317 0.23 11.95 18.19
N ASP A 318 -0.09 10.66 18.24
CA ASP A 318 0.38 9.68 17.25
C ASP A 318 -0.18 10.00 15.85
N LEU A 319 -1.45 10.41 15.75
CA LEU A 319 -2.07 10.80 14.47
C LEU A 319 -1.38 12.03 13.87
N ARG A 320 -1.04 13.04 14.69
CA ARG A 320 -0.21 14.18 14.25
C ARG A 320 1.18 13.71 13.80
N ASN A 321 1.82 12.82 14.55
CA ASN A 321 3.14 12.30 14.22
C ASN A 321 3.12 11.47 12.92
N ASN A 322 2.04 10.73 12.65
CA ASN A 322 1.83 10.01 11.40
C ASN A 322 1.63 10.99 10.21
N MET A 323 0.84 12.06 10.38
CA MET A 323 0.74 13.14 9.39
C MET A 323 2.12 13.76 9.08
N ILE A 324 2.94 14.04 10.10
CA ILE A 324 4.31 14.57 9.93
C ILE A 324 5.20 13.55 9.20
N ARG A 325 5.15 12.26 9.53
CA ARG A 325 5.86 11.17 8.83
C ARG A 325 5.41 11.06 7.36
N SER A 326 4.12 11.20 7.09
CA SER A 326 3.55 11.16 5.74
C SER A 326 4.02 12.35 4.88
N LEU A 327 4.02 13.56 5.44
CA LEU A 327 4.57 14.76 4.77
C LEU A 327 6.08 14.60 4.50
N TYR A 328 6.85 14.09 5.46
CA TYR A 328 8.28 13.78 5.28
C TYR A 328 8.52 12.79 4.12
N ASN A 329 7.78 11.67 4.10
CA ASN A 329 7.87 10.66 3.04
C ASN A 329 7.49 11.24 1.66
N GLN A 330 6.46 12.10 1.61
CA GLN A 330 6.01 12.74 0.37
C GLN A 330 7.08 13.70 -0.19
N MET A 331 7.68 14.56 0.63
CA MET A 331 8.74 15.47 0.20
C MET A 331 10.01 14.71 -0.22
N THR A 332 10.38 13.67 0.54
CA THR A 332 11.49 12.77 0.19
C THR A 332 11.26 12.15 -1.18
N SER A 333 10.08 11.56 -1.41
CA SER A 333 9.69 10.95 -2.69
C SER A 333 9.70 11.95 -3.85
N ALA A 334 9.29 13.20 -3.61
CA ALA A 334 9.35 14.26 -4.62
C ALA A 334 10.78 14.55 -5.10
N ARG A 335 11.75 14.64 -4.18
CA ARG A 335 13.16 14.83 -4.53
C ARG A 335 13.75 13.64 -5.31
N PHE A 336 13.46 12.42 -4.89
CA PHE A 336 13.86 11.22 -5.64
C PHE A 336 13.24 11.18 -7.05
N SER A 337 11.98 11.61 -7.21
CA SER A 337 11.36 11.75 -8.53
C SER A 337 12.08 12.78 -9.41
N GLU A 338 12.56 13.90 -8.86
CA GLU A 338 13.37 14.86 -9.64
C GLU A 338 14.68 14.26 -10.15
N LEU A 339 15.37 13.44 -9.34
CA LEU A 339 16.58 12.73 -9.78
C LEU A 339 16.29 11.81 -10.99
N THR A 340 15.12 11.15 -11.03
CA THR A 340 14.71 10.32 -12.19
C THR A 340 14.33 11.12 -13.44
N LYS A 341 14.12 12.44 -13.32
CA LYS A 341 13.75 13.34 -14.42
C LYS A 341 14.95 14.10 -15.02
N GLN A 342 16.16 13.85 -14.53
CA GLN A 342 17.39 14.44 -15.09
C GLN A 342 17.70 13.88 -16.48
N ALA A 343 18.55 14.60 -17.24
CA ALA A 343 18.96 14.17 -18.58
C ALA A 343 19.78 12.87 -18.58
N ASP A 344 20.62 12.66 -17.56
CA ASP A 344 21.21 11.37 -17.22
C ASP A 344 20.76 10.94 -15.80
N PRO A 345 19.67 10.17 -15.66
CA PRO A 345 19.22 9.69 -14.36
C PRO A 345 20.31 8.83 -13.69
N PRO A 346 20.63 9.07 -12.41
CA PRO A 346 21.74 8.39 -11.72
C PRO A 346 21.48 6.91 -11.39
N PHE A 347 20.24 6.43 -11.60
CA PHE A 347 19.78 5.08 -11.33
C PHE A 347 18.52 4.76 -12.16
N LEU A 348 18.12 3.48 -12.21
CA LEU A 348 16.85 3.07 -12.84
C LEU A 348 15.66 3.38 -11.91
N GLN A 349 15.82 3.12 -10.61
CA GLN A 349 14.89 3.49 -9.55
C GLN A 349 15.69 3.81 -8.28
N GLY A 350 15.13 4.64 -7.41
CA GLY A 350 15.72 4.97 -6.12
C GLY A 350 14.75 5.76 -5.28
N GLY A 351 14.85 5.64 -3.96
CA GLY A 351 13.91 6.24 -3.03
C GLY A 351 14.34 6.07 -1.58
N ALA A 352 13.72 6.85 -0.71
CA ALA A 352 13.78 6.63 0.74
C ALA A 352 12.43 6.93 1.39
N SER A 353 12.12 6.21 2.47
CA SER A 353 10.87 6.31 3.22
C SER A 353 11.01 5.75 4.63
N ILE A 354 10.18 6.22 5.55
CA ILE A 354 10.02 5.66 6.89
C ILE A 354 8.64 5.02 6.99
N GLY A 355 8.57 3.75 7.34
CA GLY A 355 7.30 3.02 7.47
C GLY A 355 7.44 1.77 8.34
N GLY A 356 6.34 1.04 8.49
CA GLY A 356 6.31 -0.21 9.24
C GLY A 356 7.23 -1.27 8.65
N PHE A 357 7.83 -2.08 9.52
CA PHE A 357 8.61 -3.26 9.16
C PHE A 357 7.91 -4.51 9.72
N LEU A 358 8.56 -5.28 10.60
CA LEU A 358 8.06 -6.54 11.15
C LEU A 358 8.38 -6.61 12.64
N ALA A 359 7.58 -7.36 13.40
CA ALA A 359 7.84 -7.71 14.79
C ALA A 359 7.92 -6.50 15.77
N GLY A 360 7.06 -5.50 15.58
CA GLY A 360 7.02 -4.29 16.42
C GLY A 360 8.12 -3.27 16.08
N LEU A 361 8.59 -3.25 14.84
CA LEU A 361 9.60 -2.31 14.35
C LEU A 361 9.09 -1.49 13.16
N ASP A 362 9.53 -0.24 13.08
CA ASP A 362 9.57 0.60 11.88
C ASP A 362 10.96 0.48 11.21
N ALA A 363 11.08 0.86 9.94
CA ALA A 363 12.36 1.03 9.27
C ALA A 363 12.42 2.34 8.46
N ALA A 364 13.53 3.08 8.61
CA ALA A 364 13.98 4.03 7.60
C ALA A 364 14.70 3.26 6.51
N THR A 365 14.08 3.17 5.34
CA THR A 365 14.62 2.45 4.18
C THR A 365 15.10 3.43 3.13
N THR A 366 16.29 3.19 2.58
CA THR A 366 16.81 3.85 1.37
C THR A 366 17.22 2.77 0.39
N PHE A 367 16.83 2.87 -0.88
CA PHE A 367 17.16 1.87 -1.90
C PHE A 367 17.56 2.51 -3.22
N VAL A 368 18.29 1.73 -4.02
CA VAL A 368 18.60 2.03 -5.41
C VAL A 368 18.58 0.76 -6.25
N VAL A 369 17.97 0.84 -7.43
CA VAL A 369 18.12 -0.12 -8.54
C VAL A 369 19.07 0.52 -9.54
N ALA A 370 20.30 0.02 -9.59
CA ALA A 370 21.37 0.61 -10.38
C ALA A 370 21.21 0.33 -11.88
N LYS A 371 21.74 1.22 -12.72
CA LYS A 371 22.06 0.88 -14.11
C LYS A 371 23.21 -0.15 -14.12
N PRO A 372 23.35 -0.98 -15.17
CA PRO A 372 24.47 -1.93 -15.29
C PRO A 372 25.82 -1.24 -15.09
N GLY A 373 26.63 -1.73 -14.15
CA GLY A 373 27.95 -1.16 -13.80
C GLY A 373 27.94 0.13 -12.96
N GLU A 374 26.80 0.81 -12.78
CA GLU A 374 26.72 2.12 -12.08
C GLU A 374 26.29 2.02 -10.60
N LEU A 375 26.53 0.88 -9.93
CA LEU A 375 26.08 0.68 -8.54
C LEU A 375 26.64 1.74 -7.58
N GLU A 376 27.93 2.07 -7.67
CA GLU A 376 28.55 3.08 -6.80
C GLU A 376 27.89 4.46 -7.00
N LYS A 377 27.70 4.88 -8.26
CA LYS A 377 27.06 6.16 -8.61
C LYS A 377 25.63 6.22 -8.09
N GLY A 378 24.85 5.17 -8.31
CA GLY A 378 23.49 5.06 -7.81
C GLY A 378 23.42 5.10 -6.28
N PHE A 379 24.23 4.27 -5.61
CA PHE A 379 24.28 4.17 -4.14
C PHE A 379 24.70 5.49 -3.50
N LYS A 380 25.78 6.10 -3.98
CA LYS A 380 26.25 7.41 -3.49
C LYS A 380 25.19 8.47 -3.72
N THR A 381 24.52 8.50 -4.88
CA THR A 381 23.48 9.51 -5.15
C THR A 381 22.29 9.40 -4.18
N VAL A 382 21.76 8.20 -3.96
CA VAL A 382 20.61 8.06 -3.03
C VAL A 382 21.02 8.41 -1.60
N LEU A 383 22.23 8.04 -1.19
CA LEU A 383 22.76 8.38 0.13
C LEU A 383 22.99 9.89 0.25
N THR A 384 23.57 10.55 -0.75
CA THR A 384 23.78 12.01 -0.79
C THR A 384 22.47 12.76 -0.60
N GLU A 385 21.36 12.31 -1.19
CA GLU A 385 20.08 12.99 -0.99
C GLU A 385 19.51 12.76 0.42
N THR A 386 19.62 11.54 0.97
CA THR A 386 19.20 11.31 2.38
C THR A 386 20.07 12.09 3.39
N GLU A 387 21.37 12.21 3.13
CA GLU A 387 22.29 13.01 3.94
C GLU A 387 22.03 14.52 3.78
N ARG A 388 21.67 14.98 2.57
CA ARG A 388 21.21 16.35 2.32
C ARG A 388 19.96 16.67 3.14
N ILE A 389 18.99 15.76 3.20
CA ILE A 389 17.80 15.87 4.06
C ILE A 389 18.21 15.86 5.55
N LYS A 390 19.15 15.01 5.98
CA LYS A 390 19.65 14.96 7.37
C LYS A 390 20.34 16.27 7.80
N ARG A 391 21.13 16.90 6.92
CA ARG A 391 21.89 18.14 7.21
C ARG A 391 21.07 19.41 7.10
N PHE A 392 20.36 19.58 5.98
CA PHE A 392 19.72 20.83 5.60
C PHE A 392 18.20 20.79 5.70
N GLY A 393 17.61 19.59 5.76
CA GLY A 393 16.16 19.40 5.77
C GLY A 393 15.49 19.78 4.45
N PHE A 394 14.22 20.16 4.56
CA PHE A 394 13.40 20.64 3.45
C PHE A 394 13.33 22.17 3.40
N ALA A 395 13.04 22.72 2.22
CA ALA A 395 12.66 24.12 2.05
C ALA A 395 11.20 24.34 2.46
N GLN A 396 10.85 25.56 2.89
CA GLN A 396 9.47 25.89 3.27
C GLN A 396 8.49 25.69 2.10
N THR A 397 8.94 25.96 0.87
CA THR A 397 8.18 25.74 -0.37
C THR A 397 7.89 24.28 -0.66
N GLU A 398 8.74 23.34 -0.22
CA GLU A 398 8.46 21.90 -0.29
C GLU A 398 7.36 21.51 0.70
N LEU A 399 7.40 22.05 1.93
CA LEU A 399 6.40 21.79 2.96
C LEU A 399 5.03 22.39 2.63
N ASP A 400 4.99 23.64 2.17
CA ASP A 400 3.74 24.31 1.75
C ASP A 400 3.07 23.54 0.61
N ARG A 401 3.88 23.00 -0.31
CA ARG A 401 3.42 22.06 -1.33
C ARG A 401 2.87 20.78 -0.70
N ALA A 402 3.69 20.01 0.02
CA ALA A 402 3.26 18.73 0.60
C ALA A 402 1.97 18.83 1.43
N LYS A 403 1.86 19.87 2.30
CA LYS A 403 0.65 20.15 3.08
C LYS A 403 -0.60 20.29 2.21
N THR A 404 -0.49 20.99 1.09
CA THR A 404 -1.67 21.24 0.26
C THR A 404 -2.06 19.97 -0.52
N ALA A 405 -1.11 19.17 -1.03
CA ALA A 405 -1.44 17.86 -1.63
C ALA A 405 -2.07 16.90 -0.62
N PHE A 406 -1.52 16.87 0.60
CA PHE A 406 -2.08 16.09 1.69
C PHE A 406 -3.54 16.49 1.94
N MET A 407 -3.83 17.80 2.12
CA MET A 407 -5.21 18.25 2.31
C MET A 407 -6.11 18.00 1.10
N THR A 408 -5.66 18.19 -0.14
CA THR A 408 -6.45 17.84 -1.33
C THR A 408 -6.83 16.36 -1.34
N SER A 409 -5.89 15.48 -0.97
CA SER A 409 -6.14 14.04 -0.88
C SER A 409 -7.14 13.70 0.23
N GLN A 410 -6.99 14.30 1.41
CA GLN A 410 -7.91 14.09 2.54
C GLN A 410 -9.31 14.65 2.26
N GLU A 411 -9.42 15.81 1.62
CA GLU A 411 -10.70 16.39 1.20
C GLU A 411 -11.38 15.53 0.13
N SER A 412 -10.62 14.99 -0.82
CA SER A 412 -11.14 14.06 -1.83
C SER A 412 -11.67 12.79 -1.18
N ALA A 413 -10.90 12.17 -0.28
CA ALA A 413 -11.34 10.96 0.43
C ALA A 413 -12.59 11.23 1.29
N PHE A 414 -12.69 12.41 1.91
CA PHE A 414 -13.89 12.84 2.63
C PHE A 414 -15.10 13.06 1.69
N LYS A 415 -14.91 13.69 0.52
CA LYS A 415 -15.97 13.84 -0.50
C LYS A 415 -16.44 12.51 -1.09
N GLU A 416 -15.56 11.52 -1.17
CA GLU A 416 -15.83 10.17 -1.66
C GLU A 416 -16.20 9.19 -0.52
N MET A 417 -16.54 9.68 0.69
CA MET A 417 -16.71 8.81 1.86
C MET A 417 -17.83 7.76 1.70
N ASP A 418 -18.91 8.09 0.97
CA ASP A 418 -19.99 7.15 0.62
C ASP A 418 -19.59 6.17 -0.50
N LYS A 419 -18.51 6.46 -1.24
CA LYS A 419 -17.90 5.59 -2.27
C LYS A 419 -16.81 4.68 -1.72
N THR A 420 -16.55 4.72 -0.41
CA THR A 420 -15.52 3.90 0.23
C THR A 420 -15.94 2.43 0.25
N THR A 421 -15.11 1.56 -0.32
CA THR A 421 -15.44 0.13 -0.43
C THR A 421 -15.48 -0.56 0.93
N SER A 422 -16.30 -1.60 1.06
CA SER A 422 -16.37 -2.42 2.27
C SER A 422 -15.02 -3.04 2.65
N GLU A 423 -14.15 -3.35 1.67
CA GLU A 423 -12.79 -3.88 1.91
C GLU A 423 -11.89 -2.86 2.62
N SER A 424 -12.02 -1.56 2.33
CA SER A 424 -11.26 -0.50 2.99
C SER A 424 -11.52 -0.48 4.50
N PHE A 425 -12.79 -0.46 4.91
CA PHE A 425 -13.18 -0.52 6.32
C PHE A 425 -12.78 -1.84 6.99
N VAL A 426 -12.88 -2.97 6.28
CA VAL A 426 -12.41 -4.26 6.80
C VAL A 426 -10.92 -4.21 7.13
N ASN A 427 -10.09 -3.66 6.25
CA ASN A 427 -8.65 -3.55 6.47
C ASN A 427 -8.32 -2.65 7.67
N GLU A 428 -9.05 -1.56 7.88
CA GLU A 428 -8.93 -0.71 9.08
C GLU A 428 -9.24 -1.49 10.38
N TYR A 429 -10.37 -2.22 10.43
CA TYR A 429 -10.73 -3.00 11.62
C TYR A 429 -9.82 -4.22 11.82
N LEU A 430 -9.25 -4.75 10.75
CA LEU A 430 -8.24 -5.81 10.76
C LEU A 430 -6.97 -5.31 11.45
N GLN A 431 -6.44 -4.14 11.06
CA GLN A 431 -5.29 -3.54 11.75
C GLN A 431 -5.62 -3.19 13.21
N HIS A 432 -6.78 -2.59 13.48
CA HIS A 432 -7.23 -2.34 14.85
C HIS A 432 -7.27 -3.61 15.70
N PHE A 433 -7.78 -4.72 15.16
CA PHE A 433 -7.76 -5.98 15.89
C PHE A 433 -6.34 -6.49 16.10
N LEU A 434 -5.51 -6.54 15.06
CA LEU A 434 -4.18 -7.16 15.06
C LEU A 434 -3.15 -6.37 15.87
N THR A 435 -2.90 -5.11 15.48
CA THR A 435 -1.83 -4.22 16.01
C THR A 435 -2.36 -3.24 17.07
N GLY A 436 -3.67 -2.98 17.07
CA GLY A 436 -4.28 -1.95 17.92
C GLY A 436 -4.18 -0.54 17.35
N GLU A 437 -3.97 -0.39 16.04
CA GLU A 437 -4.09 0.90 15.35
C GLU A 437 -5.53 1.42 15.39
N ALA A 438 -5.73 2.69 15.71
CA ALA A 438 -7.06 3.28 15.76
C ALA A 438 -7.64 3.49 14.36
N SER A 439 -8.93 3.24 14.20
CA SER A 439 -9.71 3.55 13.00
C SER A 439 -10.83 4.53 13.38
N PRO A 440 -10.55 5.85 13.40
CA PRO A 440 -11.54 6.88 13.73
C PRO A 440 -12.45 7.25 12.53
N GLY A 441 -12.07 6.83 11.32
CA GLY A 441 -12.80 7.06 10.08
C GLY A 441 -12.54 8.43 9.44
N ILE A 442 -12.62 8.48 8.10
CA ILE A 442 -12.19 9.63 7.27
C ILE A 442 -12.80 10.98 7.67
N GLN A 443 -14.03 11.02 8.20
CA GLN A 443 -14.65 12.27 8.67
C GLN A 443 -13.92 12.86 9.88
N TYR A 444 -13.50 12.03 10.85
CA TYR A 444 -12.71 12.49 11.99
C TYR A 444 -11.32 12.91 11.53
N GLU A 445 -10.69 12.09 10.68
CA GLU A 445 -9.33 12.34 10.18
C GLU A 445 -9.24 13.64 9.38
N TYR A 446 -10.15 13.87 8.43
CA TYR A 446 -10.19 15.09 7.63
C TYR A 446 -10.30 16.35 8.51
N GLU A 447 -11.24 16.38 9.47
CA GLU A 447 -11.37 17.52 10.38
C GLU A 447 -10.18 17.64 11.34
N PHE A 448 -9.60 16.52 11.80
CA PHE A 448 -8.37 16.54 12.59
C PHE A 448 -7.21 17.16 11.79
N TYR A 449 -6.95 16.70 10.58
CA TYR A 449 -5.86 17.20 9.74
C TYR A 449 -6.06 18.66 9.35
N LYS A 450 -7.26 19.03 8.91
CA LYS A 450 -7.65 20.42 8.57
C LYS A 450 -7.38 21.40 9.71
N ASN A 451 -7.65 21.01 10.95
CA ASN A 451 -7.40 21.84 12.13
C ASN A 451 -5.93 21.84 12.61
N ASN A 452 -5.12 20.85 12.25
CA ASN A 452 -3.75 20.67 12.78
C ASN A 452 -2.60 20.89 11.79
N ILE A 453 -2.85 20.81 10.48
CA ILE A 453 -1.80 20.87 9.44
C ILE A 453 -1.15 22.25 9.31
N THR A 454 -1.90 23.32 9.59
CA THR A 454 -1.38 24.70 9.62
C THR A 454 -0.27 24.83 10.66
N GLY A 455 -0.44 24.19 11.82
CA GLY A 455 0.51 24.16 12.93
C GLY A 455 1.71 23.22 12.75
N VAL A 456 1.84 22.46 11.65
CA VAL A 456 3.06 21.67 11.38
C VAL A 456 4.19 22.58 10.90
N SER A 457 5.30 22.63 11.62
CA SER A 457 6.47 23.43 11.28
C SER A 457 7.49 22.65 10.44
N LEU A 458 8.35 23.39 9.72
CA LEU A 458 9.48 22.83 8.99
C LEU A 458 10.51 22.18 9.93
N ALA A 459 10.63 22.66 11.16
CA ALA A 459 11.51 22.09 12.17
C ALA A 459 11.07 20.67 12.58
N GLU A 460 9.78 20.48 12.90
CA GLU A 460 9.22 19.16 13.23
C GLU A 460 9.44 18.12 12.13
N ILE A 461 9.29 18.53 10.86
CA ILE A 461 9.59 17.67 9.70
C ILE A 461 11.08 17.33 9.63
N ASN A 462 11.96 18.31 9.79
CA ASN A 462 13.41 18.11 9.68
C ASN A 462 13.97 17.26 10.84
N ASP A 463 13.32 17.27 12.00
CA ASP A 463 13.67 16.42 13.15
C ASP A 463 13.33 14.93 12.92
N ILE A 464 12.42 14.59 11.99
CA ILE A 464 12.20 13.20 11.55
C ILE A 464 13.48 12.59 10.98
N ALA A 465 14.22 13.33 10.16
CA ALA A 465 15.48 12.85 9.60
C ALA A 465 16.50 12.51 10.71
N LYS A 466 16.60 13.35 11.74
CA LYS A 466 17.50 13.14 12.89
C LYS A 466 17.08 11.95 13.73
N LYS A 467 15.77 11.74 13.94
CA LYS A 467 15.22 10.62 14.70
C LYS A 467 15.50 9.28 14.01
N TYR A 468 15.31 9.20 12.69
CA TYR A 468 15.29 7.91 11.97
C TYR A 468 16.58 7.58 11.20
N LEU A 469 17.41 8.56 10.81
CA LEU A 469 18.67 8.32 10.08
C LEU A 469 19.87 8.18 11.03
N THR A 470 19.80 7.19 11.92
CA THR A 470 20.82 6.88 12.93
C THR A 470 21.97 6.02 12.39
N ASP A 471 23.13 6.10 13.05
CA ASP A 471 24.35 5.41 12.61
C ASP A 471 24.49 3.96 13.12
N VAL A 472 23.49 3.47 13.87
CA VAL A 472 23.36 2.09 14.42
C VAL A 472 22.03 1.45 14.00
N ASN A 473 21.93 0.12 14.15
CA ASN A 473 20.79 -0.69 13.69
C ASN A 473 20.56 -0.63 12.18
N ARG A 474 21.63 -0.35 11.41
CA ARG A 474 21.63 -0.27 9.95
C ARG A 474 22.04 -1.59 9.33
N ASP A 475 21.13 -2.22 8.62
CA ASP A 475 21.43 -3.32 7.70
C ASP A 475 21.66 -2.77 6.29
N VAL A 476 22.70 -3.27 5.63
CA VAL A 476 22.98 -2.98 4.21
C VAL A 476 22.90 -4.29 3.44
N ILE A 477 22.07 -4.34 2.40
CA ILE A 477 21.86 -5.52 1.56
C ILE A 477 22.15 -5.14 0.11
N ILE A 478 23.10 -5.86 -0.51
CA ILE A 478 23.39 -5.78 -1.94
C ILE A 478 22.86 -7.05 -2.60
N MET A 479 22.06 -6.91 -3.64
CA MET A 479 21.51 -7.98 -4.47
C MET A 479 21.96 -7.78 -5.91
N GLY A 480 22.37 -8.84 -6.61
CA GLY A 480 22.76 -8.72 -8.02
C GLY A 480 22.68 -10.02 -8.82
N PRO A 481 22.81 -9.93 -10.16
CA PRO A 481 22.98 -11.09 -11.02
C PRO A 481 24.31 -11.80 -10.72
N GLU A 482 24.33 -13.13 -10.75
CA GLU A 482 25.56 -13.90 -10.49
C GLU A 482 26.70 -13.60 -11.48
N LYS A 483 26.39 -13.25 -12.73
CA LYS A 483 27.38 -12.84 -13.73
C LYS A 483 28.20 -11.59 -13.35
N ASP A 484 27.66 -10.75 -12.47
CA ASP A 484 28.31 -9.50 -12.04
C ASP A 484 28.89 -9.62 -10.62
N LYS A 485 28.92 -10.83 -10.02
CA LYS A 485 29.30 -11.08 -8.62
C LYS A 485 30.66 -10.52 -8.23
N ASP A 486 31.64 -10.56 -9.13
CA ASP A 486 33.02 -10.12 -8.88
C ASP A 486 33.14 -8.57 -8.90
N ALA A 487 32.10 -7.88 -9.40
CA ALA A 487 31.95 -6.43 -9.35
C ALA A 487 31.04 -5.95 -8.19
N LEU A 488 30.45 -6.86 -7.40
CA LEU A 488 29.65 -6.47 -6.23
C LEU A 488 30.58 -6.03 -5.08
N PRO A 489 30.29 -4.90 -4.43
CA PRO A 489 31.15 -4.34 -3.38
C PRO A 489 31.08 -5.18 -2.11
N ASN A 490 32.18 -5.25 -1.37
CA ASN A 490 32.21 -5.82 -0.02
C ASN A 490 31.85 -4.77 1.06
N GLU A 491 31.76 -5.21 2.31
CA GLU A 491 31.40 -4.35 3.45
C GLU A 491 32.35 -3.15 3.60
N THR A 492 33.65 -3.35 3.43
CA THR A 492 34.65 -2.27 3.52
C THR A 492 34.44 -1.22 2.43
N THR A 493 34.20 -1.65 1.19
CA THR A 493 33.90 -0.75 0.07
C THR A 493 32.64 0.07 0.32
N VAL A 494 31.53 -0.56 0.72
CA VAL A 494 30.28 0.19 0.97
C VAL A 494 30.38 1.10 2.20
N ASN A 495 31.04 0.67 3.27
CA ASN A 495 31.31 1.56 4.41
C ASN A 495 32.22 2.73 4.04
N ASN A 496 33.14 2.57 3.07
CA ASN A 496 33.94 3.68 2.55
C ASN A 496 33.11 4.62 1.66
N TRP A 497 32.16 4.13 0.86
CA TRP A 497 31.19 4.98 0.15
C TRP A 497 30.29 5.77 1.11
N ILE A 498 29.85 5.14 2.19
CA ILE A 498 29.07 5.83 3.23
C ILE A 498 29.90 6.94 3.87
N LYS A 499 31.13 6.62 4.30
CA LYS A 499 32.06 7.61 4.87
C LYS A 499 32.39 8.75 3.91
N SER A 500 32.56 8.48 2.61
CA SER A 500 32.84 9.54 1.64
C SER A 500 31.67 10.50 1.55
N VAL A 501 30.44 10.00 1.34
CA VAL A 501 29.24 10.85 1.28
C VAL A 501 29.01 11.62 2.59
N THR A 502 29.30 11.02 3.74
CA THR A 502 29.23 11.73 5.04
C THR A 502 30.38 12.74 5.22
N ALA A 503 31.50 12.63 4.52
CA ALA A 503 32.58 13.62 4.53
C ALA A 503 32.47 14.69 3.42
N ASP A 504 31.72 14.40 2.35
CA ASP A 504 31.59 15.26 1.17
C ASP A 504 30.91 16.62 1.49
N ASP A 505 31.32 17.65 0.76
CA ASP A 505 30.74 19.01 0.80
C ASP A 505 29.41 19.06 0.05
N ILE A 506 28.37 18.47 0.67
CA ILE A 506 27.01 18.44 0.14
C ILE A 506 26.38 19.83 0.31
N THR A 507 25.89 20.41 -0.79
CA THR A 507 25.13 21.67 -0.77
C THR A 507 23.65 21.45 -0.48
N ALA A 508 22.99 22.47 0.11
CA ALA A 508 21.55 22.44 0.37
C ALA A 508 20.72 22.24 -0.93
N TYR A 509 19.52 21.66 -0.80
CA TYR A 509 18.63 21.47 -1.94
C TYR A 509 18.13 22.82 -2.46
N ASN A 510 18.16 23.01 -3.78
CA ASN A 510 17.71 24.22 -4.45
C ASN A 510 16.37 23.98 -5.12
N ASP A 511 15.28 24.45 -4.50
CA ASP A 511 13.92 24.20 -4.97
C ASP A 511 13.57 25.02 -6.23
N GLN A 512 13.83 24.43 -7.39
CA GLN A 512 13.51 25.02 -8.69
C GLN A 512 11.98 25.06 -8.90
N VAL A 513 11.38 26.22 -8.64
CA VAL A 513 9.96 26.54 -8.89
C VAL A 513 9.77 27.35 -10.18
N SER A 514 8.52 27.58 -10.60
CA SER A 514 8.18 28.44 -11.73
C SER A 514 6.93 29.26 -11.43
N ASP A 515 7.01 30.58 -11.58
CA ASP A 515 5.89 31.51 -11.44
C ASP A 515 5.11 31.72 -12.76
N LYS A 516 5.45 30.97 -13.82
CA LYS A 516 4.76 31.08 -15.12
C LYS A 516 3.37 30.45 -15.04
N PRO A 517 2.32 31.09 -15.59
CA PRO A 517 1.03 30.43 -15.78
C PRO A 517 1.17 29.30 -16.81
N LEU A 518 0.38 28.22 -16.66
CA LEU A 518 0.31 27.13 -17.65
C LEU A 518 0.06 27.65 -19.06
N LEU A 519 -0.91 28.56 -19.19
CA LEU A 519 -1.36 29.11 -20.46
C LEU A 519 -1.31 30.64 -20.41
N ALA A 520 -0.22 31.22 -20.90
CA ALA A 520 0.00 32.67 -20.88
C ALA A 520 -0.90 33.46 -21.86
N ILE A 521 -1.28 32.84 -22.98
CA ILE A 521 -2.19 33.41 -23.98
C ILE A 521 -3.46 32.55 -24.01
N LYS A 522 -4.59 33.10 -23.59
CA LYS A 522 -5.87 32.37 -23.65
C LYS A 522 -6.34 32.26 -25.12
N PRO A 523 -6.77 31.07 -25.59
CA PRO A 523 -7.32 30.92 -26.93
C PRO A 523 -8.63 31.68 -27.11
N ALA A 524 -8.96 32.00 -28.36
CA ALA A 524 -10.27 32.56 -28.70
C ALA A 524 -11.39 31.56 -28.39
N ALA A 525 -12.48 32.03 -27.79
CA ALA A 525 -13.61 31.18 -27.44
C ALA A 525 -14.31 30.61 -28.69
N GLY A 526 -14.42 29.29 -28.75
CA GLY A 526 -15.27 28.60 -29.73
C GLY A 526 -16.75 28.83 -29.47
N LYS A 527 -17.59 28.55 -30.47
CA LYS A 527 -19.05 28.60 -30.37
C LYS A 527 -19.62 27.20 -30.52
N VAL A 528 -20.56 26.82 -29.66
CA VAL A 528 -21.44 25.67 -29.90
C VAL A 528 -22.38 26.04 -31.05
N ILE A 529 -22.41 25.22 -32.10
CA ILE A 529 -23.27 25.40 -33.28
C ILE A 529 -24.42 24.40 -33.33
N SER A 530 -24.36 23.33 -32.53
CA SER A 530 -25.44 22.36 -32.35
C SER A 530 -25.34 21.73 -30.95
N GLU A 531 -26.48 21.62 -30.28
CA GLU A 531 -26.69 20.82 -29.08
C GLU A 531 -27.75 19.76 -29.40
N LYS A 532 -27.48 18.49 -29.06
CA LYS A 532 -28.42 17.39 -29.21
C LYS A 532 -28.45 16.57 -27.93
N LYS A 533 -29.64 16.34 -27.39
CA LYS A 533 -29.85 15.43 -26.24
C LYS A 533 -30.17 14.03 -26.75
N ILE A 534 -29.54 13.03 -26.13
CA ILE A 534 -29.76 11.60 -26.36
C ILE A 534 -30.26 11.05 -25.02
N SER A 535 -31.57 11.18 -24.82
CA SER A 535 -32.23 10.95 -23.54
C SER A 535 -32.12 9.49 -23.07
N GLU A 536 -32.07 8.54 -24.00
CA GLU A 536 -31.96 7.10 -23.74
C GLU A 536 -30.64 6.71 -23.05
N LEU A 537 -29.60 7.53 -23.22
CA LEU A 537 -28.26 7.30 -22.66
C LEU A 537 -27.86 8.34 -21.60
N ASN A 538 -28.72 9.32 -21.33
CA ASN A 538 -28.42 10.52 -20.55
C ASN A 538 -27.17 11.27 -21.06
N ILE A 539 -27.10 11.52 -22.38
CA ILE A 539 -25.96 12.21 -23.01
C ILE A 539 -26.41 13.52 -23.67
N THR A 540 -25.60 14.57 -23.51
CA THR A 540 -25.68 15.80 -24.33
C THR A 540 -24.49 15.82 -25.29
N GLU A 541 -24.77 15.76 -26.60
CA GLU A 541 -23.80 15.98 -27.68
C GLU A 541 -23.73 17.48 -28.00
N LEU A 542 -22.53 18.06 -27.91
CA LEU A 542 -22.22 19.42 -28.34
C LEU A 542 -21.32 19.36 -29.58
N THR A 543 -21.70 20.05 -30.66
CA THR A 543 -20.81 20.29 -31.80
C THR A 543 -20.35 21.74 -31.80
N PHE A 544 -19.04 21.94 -31.84
CA PHE A 544 -18.40 23.26 -31.87
C PHE A 544 -18.10 23.71 -33.31
N ASN A 545 -17.95 25.02 -33.52
CA ASN A 545 -17.67 25.64 -34.82
C ASN A 545 -16.32 25.24 -35.43
N ASN A 546 -15.42 24.61 -34.66
CA ASN A 546 -14.16 24.04 -35.12
C ASN A 546 -14.26 22.54 -35.48
N GLY A 547 -15.47 21.97 -35.49
CA GLY A 547 -15.74 20.57 -35.81
C GLY A 547 -15.56 19.58 -34.65
N VAL A 548 -15.09 20.02 -33.48
CA VAL A 548 -14.98 19.16 -32.30
C VAL A 548 -16.38 18.79 -31.81
N LYS A 549 -16.57 17.50 -31.49
CA LYS A 549 -17.76 16.97 -30.82
C LYS A 549 -17.43 16.58 -29.39
N VAL A 550 -18.29 16.94 -28.45
CA VAL A 550 -18.15 16.60 -27.03
C VAL A 550 -19.41 15.86 -26.58
N MET A 551 -19.23 14.68 -25.99
CA MET A 551 -20.30 13.88 -25.41
C MET A 551 -20.27 14.03 -23.89
N LEU A 552 -21.21 14.76 -23.32
CA LEU A 552 -21.32 14.97 -21.87
C LEU A 552 -22.27 13.91 -21.28
N LYS A 553 -21.73 13.05 -20.41
CA LYS A 553 -22.51 12.03 -19.69
C LYS A 553 -22.36 12.21 -18.17
N PRO A 554 -23.37 12.75 -17.47
CA PRO A 554 -23.38 12.79 -16.01
C PRO A 554 -23.42 11.37 -15.42
N THR A 555 -22.65 11.14 -14.36
CA THR A 555 -22.57 9.88 -13.61
C THR A 555 -22.39 10.15 -12.12
N ASP A 556 -22.80 9.22 -11.27
CA ASP A 556 -22.74 9.25 -9.80
C ASP A 556 -21.73 8.25 -9.21
N PHE A 557 -20.82 7.72 -10.05
CA PHE A 557 -19.84 6.70 -9.67
C PHE A 557 -18.72 7.23 -8.75
N LYS A 558 -18.41 8.53 -8.84
CA LYS A 558 -17.46 9.27 -8.02
C LYS A 558 -17.97 10.70 -7.87
N ASN A 559 -17.75 11.29 -6.70
CA ASN A 559 -18.28 12.60 -6.33
C ASN A 559 -17.33 13.76 -6.71
N ASP A 560 -16.02 13.51 -6.75
CA ASP A 560 -14.95 14.49 -6.98
C ASP A 560 -14.05 14.04 -8.16
N GLU A 561 -14.66 13.50 -9.22
CA GLU A 561 -13.98 13.12 -10.47
C GLU A 561 -14.81 13.43 -11.74
N ILE A 562 -14.12 13.94 -12.76
CA ILE A 562 -14.57 14.07 -14.16
C ILE A 562 -13.55 13.32 -15.00
N SER A 563 -13.95 12.22 -15.63
CA SER A 563 -13.11 11.53 -16.63
C SER A 563 -13.41 12.02 -18.04
N PHE A 564 -12.38 12.14 -18.88
CA PHE A 564 -12.52 12.55 -20.28
C PHE A 564 -11.57 11.77 -21.20
N SER A 565 -12.04 11.56 -22.42
CA SER A 565 -11.23 11.05 -23.53
C SER A 565 -11.61 11.80 -24.81
N GLY A 566 -10.60 12.34 -25.48
CA GLY A 566 -10.69 12.79 -26.87
C GLY A 566 -9.96 11.81 -27.77
N VAL A 567 -10.50 11.55 -28.96
CA VAL A 567 -9.92 10.65 -29.96
C VAL A 567 -10.07 11.28 -31.35
N SER A 568 -9.02 11.22 -32.16
CA SER A 568 -9.05 11.51 -33.60
C SER A 568 -8.62 10.26 -34.40
N PRO A 569 -9.23 9.99 -35.58
CA PRO A 569 -8.68 9.01 -36.52
C PRO A 569 -7.28 9.46 -36.99
N GLY A 570 -6.32 8.55 -37.04
CA GLY A 570 -4.93 8.89 -37.38
C GLY A 570 -3.94 7.86 -36.86
N GLY A 571 -2.89 8.30 -36.18
CA GLY A 571 -1.94 7.39 -35.53
C GLY A 571 -0.82 6.88 -36.44
N THR A 572 -0.09 5.86 -35.98
CA THR A 572 1.16 5.43 -36.62
C THR A 572 0.98 4.86 -38.03
N SER A 573 -0.22 4.41 -38.41
CA SER A 573 -0.54 3.95 -39.77
C SER A 573 -0.47 5.04 -40.85
N LEU A 574 -0.44 6.33 -40.47
CA LEU A 574 -0.26 7.45 -41.40
C LEU A 574 1.22 7.78 -41.69
N TYR A 575 2.16 7.09 -41.03
CA TYR A 575 3.60 7.35 -41.16
C TYR A 575 4.29 6.21 -41.92
N SER A 576 5.32 6.56 -42.69
CA SER A 576 6.19 5.57 -43.34
C SER A 576 7.04 4.81 -42.31
N ASP A 577 7.61 3.66 -42.70
CA ASP A 577 8.51 2.86 -41.84
C ASP A 577 9.64 3.70 -41.21
N ALA A 578 10.17 4.68 -41.94
CA ALA A 578 11.18 5.61 -41.45
C ALA A 578 10.65 6.59 -40.39
N GLY A 579 9.38 6.98 -40.47
CA GLY A 579 8.70 7.84 -39.48
C GLY A 579 8.07 7.08 -38.32
N TYR A 580 7.82 5.78 -38.47
CA TYR A 580 7.10 4.95 -37.50
C TYR A 580 7.67 5.03 -36.08
N GLN A 581 8.99 4.91 -35.93
CA GLN A 581 9.62 4.95 -34.60
C GLN A 581 9.51 6.33 -33.93
N ALA A 582 9.51 7.42 -34.71
CA ALA A 582 9.26 8.75 -34.16
C ALA A 582 7.80 8.89 -33.70
N ALA A 583 6.84 8.48 -34.54
CA ALA A 583 5.40 8.54 -34.22
C ALA A 583 5.04 7.66 -33.00
N ALA A 584 5.53 6.42 -32.95
CA ALA A 584 5.27 5.48 -31.86
C ALA A 584 5.82 5.94 -30.50
N ASN A 585 6.91 6.72 -30.49
CA ASN A 585 7.53 7.22 -29.26
C ASN A 585 7.12 8.65 -28.88
N ALA A 586 6.51 9.43 -29.79
CA ALA A 586 6.20 10.84 -29.59
C ALA A 586 5.36 11.11 -28.32
N SER A 587 4.28 10.36 -28.08
CA SER A 587 3.46 10.53 -26.86
C SER A 587 4.23 10.23 -25.58
N SER A 588 5.20 9.30 -25.61
CA SER A 588 6.04 8.96 -24.46
C SER A 588 7.07 10.03 -24.14
N ILE A 589 7.53 10.76 -25.16
CA ILE A 589 8.40 11.94 -25.02
C ILE A 589 7.60 13.10 -24.43
N ILE A 590 6.44 13.44 -25.02
CA ILE A 590 5.59 14.56 -24.56
C ILE A 590 5.24 14.42 -23.06
N LYS A 591 4.85 13.21 -22.62
CA LYS A 591 4.58 12.90 -21.19
C LYS A 591 5.75 13.20 -20.23
N ARG A 592 6.98 13.32 -20.74
CA ARG A 592 8.22 13.52 -19.95
C ARG A 592 8.84 14.92 -20.15
N SER A 593 8.46 15.67 -21.17
CA SER A 593 9.01 16.99 -21.50
C SER A 593 8.48 18.12 -20.61
N GLY A 594 7.18 18.10 -20.29
CA GLY A 594 6.45 19.27 -19.76
C GLY A 594 5.61 19.95 -20.85
N VAL A 595 5.02 21.11 -20.55
CA VAL A 595 4.08 21.83 -21.46
C VAL A 595 4.30 23.34 -21.38
N GLY A 596 3.91 24.09 -22.43
CA GLY A 596 3.84 25.57 -22.37
C GLY A 596 5.14 26.32 -22.05
N GLY A 597 6.32 25.71 -22.26
CA GLY A 597 7.61 26.30 -21.85
C GLY A 597 7.91 26.18 -20.35
N ILE A 598 7.28 25.20 -19.69
CA ILE A 598 7.46 24.76 -18.31
C ILE A 598 7.93 23.29 -18.35
N ASN A 599 9.08 22.98 -17.76
CA ASN A 599 9.64 21.63 -17.80
C ASN A 599 8.87 20.65 -16.89
N SER A 600 9.10 19.34 -17.04
CA SER A 600 8.35 18.31 -16.28
C SER A 600 8.59 18.27 -14.76
N ILE A 601 9.62 18.95 -14.24
CA ILE A 601 9.82 19.18 -12.80
C ILE A 601 8.95 20.36 -12.35
N GLN A 602 9.06 21.51 -13.03
CA GLN A 602 8.28 22.70 -12.75
C GLN A 602 6.77 22.47 -12.91
N LEU A 603 6.36 21.73 -13.94
CA LEU A 603 4.97 21.35 -14.18
C LEU A 603 4.43 20.51 -13.02
N SER A 604 5.21 19.54 -12.54
CA SER A 604 4.88 18.75 -11.35
C SER A 604 4.80 19.60 -10.06
N LYS A 605 5.43 20.78 -10.03
CA LYS A 605 5.33 21.77 -8.94
C LYS A 605 4.27 22.86 -9.19
N LEU A 606 3.60 22.85 -10.35
CA LEU A 606 2.56 23.80 -10.75
C LEU A 606 1.16 23.15 -10.91
N LEU A 607 1.07 21.84 -11.17
CA LEU A 607 -0.18 21.05 -11.18
C LEU A 607 -0.73 20.80 -9.76
N THR A 608 -0.70 21.88 -9.03
CA THR A 608 -0.81 22.06 -7.61
C THR A 608 -1.81 23.22 -7.49
N GLY A 609 -2.99 23.16 -6.86
CA GLY A 609 -3.70 22.20 -5.99
C GLY A 609 -4.01 20.74 -6.39
N LYS A 610 -3.64 20.25 -7.57
CA LYS A 610 -4.68 19.80 -8.51
C LYS A 610 -4.88 18.30 -8.63
N LYS A 611 -6.15 17.88 -8.66
CA LYS A 611 -6.56 16.62 -9.28
C LYS A 611 -6.63 16.85 -10.78
N VAL A 612 -5.50 16.68 -11.47
CA VAL A 612 -5.39 16.75 -12.94
C VAL A 612 -4.39 15.71 -13.42
N ILE A 613 -4.86 14.80 -14.27
CA ILE A 613 -3.99 14.00 -15.14
C ILE A 613 -4.51 14.16 -16.56
N VAL A 614 -3.62 14.60 -17.46
CA VAL A 614 -3.83 14.64 -18.92
C VAL A 614 -2.68 13.88 -19.55
N GLN A 615 -2.98 12.95 -20.46
CA GLN A 615 -1.98 12.17 -21.17
C GLN A 615 -2.34 12.01 -22.65
N PRO A 616 -1.45 12.40 -23.59
CA PRO A 616 -1.61 12.03 -25.00
C PRO A 616 -1.29 10.54 -25.20
N GLY A 617 -1.81 9.96 -26.28
CA GLY A 617 -1.52 8.60 -26.70
C GLY A 617 -1.70 8.44 -28.20
N ILE A 618 -0.79 7.72 -28.83
CA ILE A 618 -0.81 7.43 -30.27
C ILE A 618 -0.92 5.91 -30.42
N SER A 619 -1.94 5.44 -31.14
CA SER A 619 -2.15 4.04 -31.51
C SER A 619 -1.86 3.82 -33.00
N GLU A 620 -2.09 2.62 -33.53
CA GLU A 620 -2.02 2.37 -34.98
C GLU A 620 -3.00 3.25 -35.77
N ARG A 621 -4.24 3.41 -35.27
CA ARG A 621 -5.38 3.96 -36.03
C ARG A 621 -6.03 5.20 -35.42
N SER A 622 -5.49 5.68 -34.31
CA SER A 622 -6.00 6.88 -33.64
C SER A 622 -4.93 7.60 -32.84
N GLU A 623 -5.13 8.91 -32.70
CA GLU A 623 -4.50 9.71 -31.66
C GLU A 623 -5.55 10.00 -30.58
N SER A 624 -5.08 10.24 -29.36
CA SER A 624 -5.95 10.35 -28.19
C SER A 624 -5.37 11.25 -27.12
N ILE A 625 -6.26 11.87 -26.35
CA ILE A 625 -5.93 12.50 -25.08
C ILE A 625 -6.88 11.90 -24.05
N ILE A 626 -6.32 11.27 -23.02
CA ILE A 626 -7.08 10.68 -21.91
C ILE A 626 -6.72 11.37 -20.61
N GLY A 627 -7.70 11.48 -19.71
CA GLY A 627 -7.45 12.10 -18.43
C GLY A 627 -8.60 12.02 -17.45
N PHE A 628 -8.32 12.54 -16.25
CA PHE A 628 -9.33 12.85 -15.27
C PHE A 628 -8.95 14.11 -14.50
N THR A 629 -9.96 14.73 -13.91
CA THR A 629 -9.83 15.89 -13.03
C THR A 629 -10.94 15.89 -11.99
N ASN A 630 -11.08 16.92 -11.16
CA ASN A 630 -12.31 17.18 -10.40
C ASN A 630 -13.02 18.44 -10.93
N PRO A 631 -14.25 18.74 -10.47
CA PRO A 631 -14.97 19.92 -10.93
C PRO A 631 -14.23 21.26 -10.69
N GLN A 632 -13.38 21.33 -9.66
CA GLN A 632 -12.62 22.53 -9.31
C GLN A 632 -11.44 22.79 -10.25
N ASP A 633 -10.73 21.74 -10.68
CA ASP A 633 -9.54 21.86 -11.52
C ASP A 633 -9.79 21.69 -13.02
N LEU A 634 -11.06 21.57 -13.44
CA LEU A 634 -11.45 21.39 -14.85
C LEU A 634 -10.85 22.43 -15.80
N GLU A 635 -10.76 23.72 -15.44
CA GLU A 635 -10.08 24.72 -16.29
C GLU A 635 -8.59 24.35 -16.49
N THR A 636 -7.92 23.82 -15.47
CA THR A 636 -6.52 23.40 -15.59
C THR A 636 -6.38 22.13 -16.43
N ALA A 637 -7.29 21.17 -16.30
CA ALA A 637 -7.33 20.01 -17.18
C ALA A 637 -7.48 20.45 -18.65
N LEU A 638 -8.42 21.35 -18.95
CA LEU A 638 -8.65 21.88 -20.30
C LEU A 638 -7.47 22.71 -20.83
N GLN A 639 -6.80 23.49 -19.97
CA GLN A 639 -5.53 24.16 -20.33
C GLN A 639 -4.45 23.13 -20.70
N MET A 640 -4.33 22.02 -19.98
CA MET A 640 -3.39 20.93 -20.30
C MET A 640 -3.79 20.08 -21.51
N VAL A 641 -5.07 20.03 -21.88
CA VAL A 641 -5.54 19.38 -23.12
C VAL A 641 -5.23 20.25 -24.36
N TYR A 642 -5.14 21.57 -24.17
CA TYR A 642 -4.83 22.54 -25.22
C TYR A 642 -3.32 22.67 -25.50
N LEU A 643 -2.46 22.39 -24.52
CA LEU A 643 -0.99 22.52 -24.56
C LEU A 643 -0.27 21.24 -24.99
#